data_AF-A0A6I8N8H1-F1
#
_entry.id   AF-A0A6I8N8H1-F1
#
_cell.length_a   1.000
_cell.length_b   1.000
_cell.length_c   1.000
_cell.angle_alpha   90.00
_cell.angle_beta   90.00
_cell.angle_gamma   90.00
#
_symmetry.space_group_name_H-M   'P 1'
#
loop_
_entity.id
_entity.type
_entity.pdbx_description
1 polymer ?
#
loop_
_entity_poly.entity_id
_entity_poly.type
_entity_poly.pdbx_seq_one_letter_code
_entity_poly.pdbx_strand_id
1 'polypeptide(L)'
;MIEPLGNQYIVARPVYTESTFSADHRKLDRHHATVLDRLRPCCRCSSKRIKTIGLSLLPITSWLPAYRLKEWLLSDVVSGISTGLVAVLQGLAFSLLVNIPPEYGLYAAFFPVVVYFFFGTSRHISVGPFPVLSMMVGAVVSRLVPDPATFLGMAAAGTDNTTSLDQQRVVVASTVTVLAGIIQLALGALQVGFIVIYLSQSLISGFTTAAAIHVVVSQLKFMLQLKVPAHSDPFSIFKVLQSVFTQIEDTNVADLVTSVIILVVVFLVKEVNQRFKAKLPVPIPIELIMTVIAAGVSYSFNFKDRFNVAVVGKMPSGFQAPTLPDMNIFQATIGDGFSIAIVGFAVAYSVASVYSLKYDYPIDGNQELIAFGLSNIFGGSFKGFAISTSLSRSGVQESTGGKTQIAGILSAIIVMIVTLAILFLLEPLQKSVLAALALGNLKGMLMQFAEIRSLWRRDKYDCVTDEWEAVNGRLRGGGHPGSPATTSRLSSSVLPGRSPKCSVLANVGQSNVYKNRKDYPEIYEPEGVRIFRCPSPIYFANIDFFKKKLIDAVGFDPVRVLRKRNRALKKIKKLLKKGQLQLTPKGFLCTSDNLKDSDDELDAHEAEELDRPIGPSDLPADIDWNADLPANLVVPKIDTHSLILDFAAVSFLDVSSMRGLKSILQAFVRVNVEVYITGADGDFIEKLERCDFFDEEVKASIFFLTVHDAVLHALTKRDGGVSKLPPFQERVCTPDFALRRNGALRNRECLVRLSFIHSIVSIEHLLRAEHCTEPVGEFSVTRNRPVPSPYRAYGLEGETDVQLTAPSDLPPPFFFKKKTGIR
;
A
#
# COMPACT_ATOMS: atom_id res chain seq x y z
N MET A 1 -13.73 -49.41 -26.97
CA MET A 1 -13.67 -48.01 -26.51
C MET A 1 -12.32 -47.81 -25.87
N ILE A 2 -11.68 -46.65 -26.05
CA ILE A 2 -10.47 -46.27 -25.30
C ILE A 2 -10.93 -45.26 -24.25
N GLU A 3 -10.57 -45.47 -22.99
CA GLU A 3 -10.92 -44.54 -21.92
C GLU A 3 -10.07 -43.25 -22.02
N PRO A 4 -10.64 -42.07 -21.71
CA PRO A 4 -9.90 -40.82 -21.75
C PRO A 4 -8.92 -40.72 -20.57
N LEU A 5 -7.68 -41.17 -20.80
CA LEU A 5 -6.55 -41.01 -19.91
C LEU A 5 -6.19 -39.52 -19.73
N GLY A 6 -6.82 -38.90 -18.74
CA GLY A 6 -6.55 -37.55 -18.26
C GLY A 6 -7.17 -36.41 -19.09
N ASN A 7 -7.17 -35.21 -18.52
CA ASN A 7 -7.60 -33.98 -19.20
C ASN A 7 -6.50 -33.52 -20.18
N GLN A 8 -6.46 -34.13 -21.37
CA GLN A 8 -5.50 -33.76 -22.42
C GLN A 8 -5.79 -32.36 -22.97
N TYR A 9 -4.79 -31.48 -22.94
CA TYR A 9 -4.90 -30.10 -23.43
C TYR A 9 -4.39 -30.03 -24.87
N ILE A 10 -5.31 -30.19 -25.84
CA ILE A 10 -5.01 -30.17 -27.27
C ILE A 10 -5.49 -28.83 -27.85
N VAL A 11 -4.58 -28.07 -28.47
CA VAL A 11 -4.88 -26.79 -29.13
C VAL A 11 -4.23 -26.79 -30.50
N ALA A 12 -5.04 -26.59 -31.55
CA ALA A 12 -4.58 -26.37 -32.92
C ALA A 12 -5.18 -25.06 -33.43
N ARG A 13 -4.32 -24.08 -33.73
CA ARG A 13 -4.66 -22.76 -34.29
C ARG A 13 -3.46 -22.18 -35.04
N PRO A 14 -3.64 -21.21 -35.95
CA PRO A 14 -2.51 -20.45 -36.51
C PRO A 14 -1.74 -19.69 -35.41
N VAL A 15 -0.50 -19.32 -35.74
CA VAL A 15 0.37 -18.44 -34.94
C VAL A 15 -0.09 -16.99 -35.11
N TYR A 16 -0.24 -16.24 -34.02
CA TYR A 16 -0.75 -14.87 -34.05
C TYR A 16 0.25 -13.82 -33.53
N THR A 17 0.38 -12.73 -34.29
CA THR A 17 0.86 -11.42 -33.81
C THR A 17 -0.32 -10.60 -33.29
N GLU A 18 -0.06 -9.57 -32.49
CA GLU A 18 -1.10 -8.60 -32.10
C GLU A 18 -1.73 -7.91 -33.32
N SER A 19 -0.94 -7.64 -34.37
CA SER A 19 -1.42 -7.01 -35.62
C SER A 19 -2.32 -7.91 -36.47
N THR A 20 -2.11 -9.23 -36.46
CA THR A 20 -2.97 -10.19 -37.18
C THR A 20 -4.21 -10.53 -36.35
N PHE A 21 -4.05 -10.73 -35.04
CA PHE A 21 -5.16 -10.98 -34.13
C PHE A 21 -6.15 -9.80 -34.09
N SER A 22 -5.69 -8.55 -34.10
CA SER A 22 -6.56 -7.36 -34.13
C SER A 22 -7.21 -7.09 -35.51
N ALA A 23 -6.66 -7.63 -36.59
CA ALA A 23 -7.29 -7.64 -37.91
C ALA A 23 -8.45 -8.66 -37.98
N ASP A 24 -8.21 -9.88 -37.50
CA ASP A 24 -9.24 -10.94 -37.42
C ASP A 24 -10.32 -10.64 -36.36
N HIS A 25 -9.94 -9.96 -35.27
CA HIS A 25 -10.80 -9.68 -34.13
C HIS A 25 -10.81 -8.19 -33.79
N ARG A 26 -11.71 -7.46 -34.45
CA ARG A 26 -11.89 -6.01 -34.29
C ARG A 26 -12.07 -5.59 -32.81
N LYS A 27 -11.13 -4.78 -32.32
CA LYS A 27 -11.16 -4.15 -30.98
C LYS A 27 -12.37 -3.20 -30.84
N LEU A 28 -12.88 -3.05 -29.62
CA LEU A 28 -13.96 -2.11 -29.27
C LEU A 28 -13.37 -0.92 -28.50
N ASP A 29 -13.30 0.24 -29.16
CA ASP A 29 -12.70 1.45 -28.59
C ASP A 29 -13.50 1.97 -27.38
N ARG A 30 -12.85 1.98 -26.21
CA ARG A 30 -13.44 2.50 -24.96
C ARG A 30 -12.84 3.86 -24.64
N HIS A 31 -13.60 4.92 -24.90
CA HIS A 31 -13.19 6.28 -24.54
C HIS A 31 -13.07 6.42 -23.02
N HIS A 32 -11.84 6.44 -22.53
CA HIS A 32 -11.53 6.71 -21.14
C HIS A 32 -11.78 8.19 -20.82
N ALA A 33 -12.38 8.49 -19.66
CA ALA A 33 -12.71 9.87 -19.28
C ALA A 33 -11.46 10.64 -18.81
N THR A 34 -11.03 11.61 -19.61
CA THR A 34 -9.91 12.52 -19.37
C THR A 34 -10.05 13.27 -18.04
N VAL A 35 -8.95 13.72 -17.44
CA VAL A 35 -8.99 14.57 -16.23
C VAL A 35 -9.88 15.81 -16.46
N LEU A 36 -9.80 16.43 -17.63
CA LEU A 36 -10.67 17.56 -18.00
C LEU A 36 -12.16 17.17 -18.00
N ASP A 37 -12.51 15.99 -18.51
CA ASP A 37 -13.89 15.48 -18.54
C ASP A 37 -14.38 14.95 -17.18
N ARG A 38 -13.47 14.75 -16.21
CA ARG A 38 -13.82 14.54 -14.79
C ARG A 38 -14.06 15.86 -14.05
N LEU A 39 -13.46 16.97 -14.48
CA LEU A 39 -13.63 18.31 -13.92
C LEU A 39 -14.83 19.06 -14.51
N ARG A 40 -15.05 18.97 -15.83
CA ARG A 40 -16.18 19.56 -16.58
C ARG A 40 -17.57 19.30 -15.96
N PRO A 41 -17.87 18.14 -15.32
CA PRO A 41 -19.13 17.90 -14.62
C PRO A 41 -19.26 18.65 -13.28
N CYS A 42 -18.16 18.98 -12.61
CA CYS A 42 -18.18 19.76 -11.36
C CYS A 42 -18.62 21.21 -11.62
N CYS A 43 -18.27 21.78 -12.77
CA CYS A 43 -18.73 23.09 -13.21
C CYS A 43 -20.19 23.11 -13.72
N ARG A 44 -20.89 21.96 -13.81
CA ARG A 44 -22.29 21.87 -14.23
C ARG A 44 -23.23 21.75 -13.01
N CYS A 45 -23.55 22.91 -12.43
CA CYS A 45 -24.47 23.08 -11.30
C CYS A 45 -25.94 22.77 -11.65
N SER A 46 -26.28 21.49 -11.86
CA SER A 46 -27.67 21.04 -11.89
C SER A 46 -28.26 20.97 -10.48
N SER A 47 -29.48 21.47 -10.27
CA SER A 47 -30.19 21.39 -8.98
C SER A 47 -30.27 19.95 -8.43
N LYS A 48 -30.44 18.94 -9.29
CA LYS A 48 -30.40 17.53 -8.89
C LYS A 48 -29.03 17.15 -8.30
N ARG A 49 -27.93 17.59 -8.93
CA ARG A 49 -26.56 17.32 -8.47
C ARG A 49 -26.25 18.02 -7.14
N ILE A 50 -26.73 19.25 -6.95
CA ILE A 50 -26.57 19.97 -5.67
C ILE A 50 -27.28 19.22 -4.53
N LYS A 51 -28.49 18.69 -4.78
CA LYS A 51 -29.18 17.82 -3.81
C LYS A 51 -28.39 16.55 -3.51
N THR A 52 -27.84 15.87 -4.53
CA THR A 52 -26.97 14.69 -4.32
C THR A 52 -25.73 15.02 -3.49
N ILE A 53 -25.06 16.14 -3.79
CA ILE A 53 -23.85 16.57 -3.07
C ILE A 53 -24.16 16.92 -1.60
N GLY A 54 -25.26 17.63 -1.34
CA GLY A 54 -25.71 17.94 0.01
C GLY A 54 -26.08 16.70 0.83
N LEU A 55 -26.67 15.68 0.20
CA LEU A 55 -26.96 14.39 0.83
C LEU A 55 -25.68 13.57 1.10
N SER A 56 -24.70 13.58 0.18
CA SER A 56 -23.41 12.90 0.43
C SER A 56 -22.56 13.58 1.52
N LEU A 57 -22.67 14.91 1.65
CA LEU A 57 -21.97 15.69 2.70
C LEU A 57 -22.55 15.45 4.10
N LEU A 58 -23.76 14.89 4.21
CA LEU A 58 -24.44 14.57 5.47
C LEU A 58 -24.80 13.07 5.54
N PRO A 59 -23.82 12.18 5.82
CA PRO A 59 -24.04 10.73 5.89
C PRO A 59 -25.19 10.31 6.82
N ILE A 60 -25.47 11.09 7.87
CA ILE A 60 -26.63 10.95 8.75
C ILE A 60 -27.96 10.77 7.99
N THR A 61 -28.13 11.45 6.85
CA THR A 61 -29.34 11.36 6.02
C THR A 61 -29.54 9.98 5.37
N SER A 62 -28.47 9.18 5.25
CA SER A 62 -28.53 7.83 4.68
C SER A 62 -28.69 6.73 5.73
N TRP A 63 -28.02 6.83 6.89
CA TRP A 63 -28.05 5.77 7.90
C TRP A 63 -29.15 5.94 8.95
N LEU A 64 -29.57 7.17 9.27
CA LEU A 64 -30.59 7.41 10.30
C LEU A 64 -31.99 6.89 9.90
N PRO A 65 -32.47 7.01 8.64
CA PRO A 65 -33.73 6.38 8.23
C PRO A 65 -33.68 4.85 8.21
N ALA A 66 -32.48 4.27 8.08
CA ALA A 66 -32.26 2.82 8.11
C ALA A 66 -32.10 2.26 9.54
N TYR A 67 -32.32 3.08 10.58
CA TYR A 67 -32.05 2.70 11.97
C TYR A 67 -33.13 1.77 12.55
N ARG A 68 -32.74 0.54 12.92
CA ARG A 68 -33.65 -0.44 13.52
C ARG A 68 -33.83 -0.19 15.02
N LEU A 69 -34.70 0.76 15.34
CA LEU A 69 -35.04 1.20 16.72
C LEU A 69 -35.21 0.04 17.73
N LYS A 70 -35.94 -1.04 17.37
CA LYS A 70 -36.20 -2.16 18.27
C LYS A 70 -34.99 -3.07 18.52
N GLU A 71 -34.04 -3.13 17.59
CA GLU A 71 -32.90 -4.05 17.66
C GLU A 71 -31.65 -3.36 18.24
N TRP A 72 -31.38 -2.11 17.83
CA TRP A 72 -30.07 -1.49 18.05
C TRP A 72 -30.06 -0.49 19.21
N LEU A 73 -31.21 0.10 19.57
CA LEU A 73 -31.27 1.18 20.56
C LEU A 73 -30.75 0.77 21.93
N LEU A 74 -31.11 -0.42 22.43
CA LEU A 74 -30.64 -0.90 23.73
C LEU A 74 -29.11 -1.07 23.74
N SER A 75 -28.52 -1.58 22.66
CA SER A 75 -27.07 -1.76 22.55
C SER A 75 -26.35 -0.42 22.40
N ASP A 76 -26.87 0.51 21.58
CA ASP A 76 -26.32 1.86 21.44
C ASP A 76 -26.45 2.68 22.74
N VAL A 77 -27.47 2.44 23.57
CA VAL A 77 -27.62 3.05 24.91
C VAL A 77 -26.60 2.51 25.91
N VAL A 78 -26.49 1.19 26.07
CA VAL A 78 -25.47 0.58 26.95
C VAL A 78 -24.06 0.97 26.50
N SER A 79 -23.84 1.02 25.19
CA SER A 79 -22.59 1.42 24.57
C SER A 79 -22.26 2.91 24.78
N GLY A 80 -23.22 3.80 24.53
CA GLY A 80 -23.04 5.24 24.70
C GLY A 80 -22.80 5.65 26.15
N ILE A 81 -23.52 5.04 27.10
CA ILE A 81 -23.28 5.26 28.54
C ILE A 81 -21.86 4.81 28.91
N SER A 82 -21.48 3.58 28.56
CA SER A 82 -20.15 3.03 28.87
C SER A 82 -19.02 3.86 28.26
N THR A 83 -19.20 4.31 27.01
CA THR A 83 -18.22 5.10 26.26
C THR A 83 -18.11 6.53 26.79
N GLY A 84 -19.24 7.15 27.17
CA GLY A 84 -19.28 8.50 27.76
C GLY A 84 -18.57 8.56 29.12
N LEU A 85 -18.78 7.55 29.97
CA LEU A 85 -18.10 7.45 31.27
C LEU A 85 -16.57 7.34 31.11
N VAL A 86 -16.09 6.59 30.11
CA VAL A 86 -14.65 6.53 29.77
C VAL A 86 -14.16 7.83 29.13
N ALA A 87 -14.99 8.49 28.30
CA ALA A 87 -14.64 9.76 27.65
C ALA A 87 -14.45 10.91 28.65
N VAL A 88 -15.26 10.98 29.72
CA VAL A 88 -15.08 11.93 30.84
C VAL A 88 -13.68 11.79 31.47
N LEU A 89 -13.33 10.56 31.89
CA LEU A 89 -12.08 10.31 32.61
C LEU A 89 -10.84 10.50 31.72
N GLN A 90 -10.91 10.04 30.47
CA GLN A 90 -9.87 10.26 29.48
C GLN A 90 -9.72 11.75 29.12
N GLY A 91 -10.83 12.49 29.01
CA GLY A 91 -10.81 13.94 28.78
C GLY A 91 -10.01 14.67 29.86
N LEU A 92 -10.41 14.52 31.13
CA LEU A 92 -9.76 15.13 32.30
C LEU A 92 -8.26 14.78 32.37
N ALA A 93 -7.91 13.52 32.11
CA ALA A 93 -6.52 13.04 32.16
C ALA A 93 -5.65 13.50 30.98
N PHE A 94 -6.25 13.82 29.82
CA PHE A 94 -5.51 14.25 28.62
C PHE A 94 -5.33 15.78 28.55
N SER A 95 -6.23 16.59 29.15
CA SER A 95 -5.96 18.02 29.41
C SER A 95 -4.68 18.25 30.22
N LEU A 96 -4.34 17.33 31.14
CA LEU A 96 -3.06 17.36 31.87
C LEU A 96 -1.83 17.15 30.97
N LEU A 97 -1.98 16.48 29.80
CA LEU A 97 -0.91 16.37 28.79
C LEU A 97 -0.79 17.61 27.92
N VAL A 98 -1.88 18.38 27.75
CA VAL A 98 -1.87 19.70 27.10
C VAL A 98 -1.32 20.79 28.03
N ASN A 99 -1.16 20.49 29.33
CA ASN A 99 -0.81 21.42 30.42
C ASN A 99 -1.85 22.55 30.60
N ILE A 100 -3.15 22.24 30.48
CA ILE A 100 -4.29 23.15 30.73
C ILE A 100 -5.18 22.62 31.87
N PRO A 101 -6.09 23.44 32.44
CA PRO A 101 -7.04 22.98 33.46
C PRO A 101 -7.91 21.80 32.98
N PRO A 102 -8.30 20.84 33.86
CA PRO A 102 -8.95 19.61 33.42
C PRO A 102 -10.31 19.78 32.71
N GLU A 103 -11.07 20.84 33.03
CA GLU A 103 -12.41 21.12 32.48
C GLU A 103 -12.45 21.14 30.94
N TYR A 104 -11.42 21.68 30.29
CA TYR A 104 -11.34 21.78 28.83
C TYR A 104 -11.20 20.40 28.14
N GLY A 105 -10.78 19.38 28.89
CA GLY A 105 -10.83 17.97 28.46
C GLY A 105 -12.26 17.44 28.28
N LEU A 106 -13.23 17.96 29.05
CA LEU A 106 -14.64 17.64 28.85
C LEU A 106 -15.24 18.39 27.66
N TYR A 107 -14.83 19.64 27.42
CA TYR A 107 -15.27 20.42 26.25
C TYR A 107 -14.79 19.74 24.96
N ALA A 108 -13.53 19.28 24.91
CA ALA A 108 -12.99 18.49 23.81
C ALA A 108 -13.65 17.09 23.67
N ALA A 109 -14.22 16.53 24.75
CA ALA A 109 -15.00 15.28 24.72
C ALA A 109 -16.48 15.47 24.33
N PHE A 110 -16.99 16.71 24.33
CA PHE A 110 -18.39 17.04 24.00
C PHE A 110 -18.55 17.60 22.58
N PHE A 111 -18.12 18.84 22.34
CA PHE A 111 -18.45 19.58 21.11
C PHE A 111 -18.05 18.86 19.80
N PRO A 112 -16.86 18.23 19.71
CA PRO A 112 -16.45 17.54 18.48
C PRO A 112 -17.28 16.29 18.17
N VAL A 113 -17.81 15.61 19.19
CA VAL A 113 -18.63 14.40 19.01
C VAL A 113 -20.00 14.75 18.43
N VAL A 114 -20.58 15.88 18.88
CA VAL A 114 -21.84 16.42 18.33
C VAL A 114 -21.70 16.76 16.85
N VAL A 115 -20.57 17.32 16.41
CA VAL A 115 -20.32 17.59 14.98
C VAL A 115 -20.09 16.30 14.20
N TYR A 116 -19.25 15.39 14.71
CA TYR A 116 -18.94 14.14 14.02
C TYR A 116 -20.20 13.29 13.76
N PHE A 117 -21.21 13.33 14.63
CA PHE A 117 -22.50 12.65 14.43
C PHE A 117 -23.21 12.99 13.11
N PHE A 118 -23.10 14.24 12.63
CA PHE A 118 -23.76 14.67 11.38
C PHE A 118 -22.93 14.38 10.12
N PHE A 119 -21.60 14.54 10.22
CA PHE A 119 -20.69 14.53 9.06
C PHE A 119 -19.88 13.23 8.91
N GLY A 120 -19.72 12.43 9.97
CA GLY A 120 -18.93 11.19 9.97
C GLY A 120 -19.59 10.05 9.19
N THR A 121 -18.78 9.25 8.51
CA THR A 121 -19.23 8.03 7.79
C THR A 121 -19.10 6.78 8.65
N SER A 122 -18.14 6.74 9.57
CA SER A 122 -17.85 5.56 10.38
C SER A 122 -18.83 5.36 11.53
N ARG A 123 -19.35 4.13 11.67
CA ARG A 123 -20.44 3.80 12.62
C ARG A 123 -19.98 3.49 14.05
N HIS A 124 -18.73 3.07 14.24
CA HIS A 124 -18.25 2.43 15.47
C HIS A 124 -17.14 3.20 16.21
N ILE A 125 -16.62 4.29 15.64
CA ILE A 125 -15.51 5.04 16.24
C ILE A 125 -15.98 6.03 17.31
N SER A 126 -15.26 6.08 18.42
CA SER A 126 -15.45 7.05 19.49
C SER A 126 -14.48 8.22 19.32
N VAL A 127 -15.04 9.39 18.99
CA VAL A 127 -14.33 10.64 18.71
C VAL A 127 -14.06 11.42 20.01
N GLY A 128 -12.99 12.22 20.07
CA GLY A 128 -12.68 13.13 21.18
C GLY A 128 -11.19 13.17 21.54
N PRO A 129 -10.83 13.48 22.80
CA PRO A 129 -9.45 13.55 23.26
C PRO A 129 -8.65 12.28 22.98
N PHE A 130 -7.42 12.45 22.50
CA PHE A 130 -6.48 11.38 22.17
C PHE A 130 -5.07 11.74 22.68
N PRO A 131 -4.34 10.84 23.37
CA PRO A 131 -3.11 11.21 24.08
C PRO A 131 -2.04 11.87 23.22
N VAL A 132 -1.90 11.41 21.97
CA VAL A 132 -0.82 11.86 21.08
C VAL A 132 -1.04 13.29 20.61
N LEU A 133 -2.26 13.62 20.17
CA LEU A 133 -2.59 15.02 19.83
C LEU A 133 -2.54 15.92 21.07
N SER A 134 -2.92 15.39 22.24
CA SER A 134 -2.86 16.14 23.50
C SER A 134 -1.43 16.54 23.85
N MET A 135 -0.45 15.64 23.66
CA MET A 135 0.97 15.99 23.80
C MET A 135 1.48 16.90 22.68
N MET A 136 1.02 16.75 21.44
CA MET A 136 1.42 17.65 20.34
C MET A 136 0.94 19.09 20.58
N VAL A 137 -0.31 19.29 21.00
CA VAL A 137 -0.82 20.60 21.41
C VAL A 137 -0.09 21.08 22.68
N GLY A 138 0.14 20.20 23.66
CA GLY A 138 0.87 20.52 24.89
C GLY A 138 2.31 21.00 24.66
N ALA A 139 3.01 20.45 23.66
CA ALA A 139 4.34 20.92 23.28
C ALA A 139 4.31 22.35 22.70
N VAL A 140 3.26 22.71 21.94
CA VAL A 140 3.06 24.08 21.44
C VAL A 140 2.69 25.03 22.57
N VAL A 141 1.82 24.60 23.50
CA VAL A 141 1.44 25.35 24.70
C VAL A 141 2.68 25.65 25.55
N SER A 142 3.53 24.67 25.85
CA SER A 142 4.79 24.89 26.58
C SER A 142 5.84 25.68 25.80
N ARG A 143 5.79 25.67 24.45
CA ARG A 143 6.68 26.47 23.58
C ARG A 143 6.30 27.97 23.57
N LEU A 144 5.00 28.29 23.67
CA LEU A 144 4.50 29.67 23.60
C LEU A 144 4.19 30.28 24.96
N VAL A 145 3.85 29.48 25.98
CA VAL A 145 3.61 29.92 27.36
C VAL A 145 4.43 29.03 28.33
N PRO A 146 5.75 29.26 28.44
CA PRO A 146 6.63 28.53 29.37
C PRO A 146 6.17 28.64 30.83
N ASP A 147 6.63 27.74 31.68
CA ASP A 147 6.41 27.87 33.12
C ASP A 147 7.18 29.09 33.68
N PRO A 148 6.58 29.87 34.61
CA PRO A 148 7.17 31.12 35.09
C PRO A 148 8.53 30.94 35.79
N ALA A 149 8.82 29.74 36.29
CA ALA A 149 10.13 29.39 36.85
C ALA A 149 11.30 29.63 35.86
N THR A 150 11.06 29.48 34.56
CA THR A 150 12.05 29.73 33.50
C THR A 150 12.20 31.22 33.16
N PHE A 151 11.29 32.08 33.64
CA PHE A 151 11.26 33.53 33.39
C PHE A 151 11.61 34.38 34.62
N LEU A 152 11.99 33.75 35.75
CA LEU A 152 12.42 34.42 36.98
C LEU A 152 13.78 35.16 36.89
N GLY A 153 14.20 35.56 35.68
CA GLY A 153 15.25 36.55 35.46
C GLY A 153 14.76 38.00 35.31
N MET A 154 13.47 38.24 35.05
CA MET A 154 12.98 39.58 34.65
C MET A 154 11.67 40.09 35.27
N ALA A 155 10.96 39.32 36.11
CA ALA A 155 9.72 39.82 36.74
C ALA A 155 9.53 39.30 38.18
N ALA A 156 9.80 40.15 39.17
CA ALA A 156 9.46 39.91 40.56
C ALA A 156 8.11 40.56 40.90
N ALA A 157 7.02 39.83 40.72
CA ALA A 157 5.68 40.19 41.17
C ALA A 157 4.94 38.93 41.65
N GLY A 158 4.47 38.92 42.89
CA GLY A 158 3.84 37.75 43.52
C GLY A 158 2.36 37.58 43.17
N THR A 159 1.83 36.40 43.50
CA THR A 159 0.41 36.12 43.80
C THR A 159 -0.64 36.85 42.94
N ASP A 160 -0.93 36.28 41.76
CA ASP A 160 -2.27 36.13 41.13
C ASP A 160 -2.17 35.65 39.67
N ASN A 161 -0.97 35.73 39.09
CA ASN A 161 -0.67 35.39 37.69
C ASN A 161 -0.94 33.93 37.25
N THR A 162 -1.35 33.02 38.12
CA THR A 162 -1.61 31.61 37.74
C THR A 162 -2.87 31.46 36.90
N THR A 163 -3.95 32.17 37.26
CA THR A 163 -5.23 32.08 36.54
C THR A 163 -5.17 32.72 35.15
N SER A 164 -4.38 33.79 34.99
CA SER A 164 -4.13 34.44 33.69
C SER A 164 -3.23 33.60 32.79
N LEU A 165 -2.20 32.94 33.33
CA LEU A 165 -1.36 31.99 32.58
C LEU A 165 -2.16 30.79 32.09
N ASP A 166 -3.01 30.18 32.92
CA ASP A 166 -3.85 29.06 32.49
C ASP A 166 -4.85 29.46 31.39
N GLN A 167 -5.40 30.68 31.44
CA GLN A 167 -6.23 31.22 30.36
C GLN A 167 -5.45 31.41 29.05
N GLN A 168 -4.20 31.92 29.10
CA GLN A 168 -3.35 32.03 27.91
C GLN A 168 -3.03 30.67 27.29
N ARG A 169 -2.73 29.66 28.13
CA ARG A 169 -2.49 28.28 27.67
C ARG A 169 -3.69 27.67 26.96
N VAL A 170 -4.89 27.93 27.46
CA VAL A 170 -6.16 27.52 26.82
C VAL A 170 -6.35 28.21 25.46
N VAL A 171 -6.07 29.53 25.35
CA VAL A 171 -6.17 30.27 24.09
C VAL A 171 -5.15 29.78 23.04
N VAL A 172 -3.95 29.39 23.44
CA VAL A 172 -2.98 28.73 22.55
C VAL A 172 -3.53 27.38 22.09
N ALA A 173 -3.97 26.53 23.02
CA ALA A 173 -4.47 25.19 22.71
C ALA A 173 -5.67 25.21 21.75
N SER A 174 -6.62 26.14 21.96
CA SER A 174 -7.78 26.31 21.10
C SER A 174 -7.43 26.88 19.73
N THR A 175 -6.54 27.89 19.66
CA THR A 175 -6.11 28.50 18.39
C THR A 175 -5.43 27.48 17.47
N VAL A 176 -4.49 26.68 18.01
CA VAL A 176 -3.82 25.60 17.27
C VAL A 176 -4.81 24.53 16.80
N THR A 177 -5.86 24.29 17.57
CA THR A 177 -6.92 23.31 17.26
C THR A 177 -7.83 23.79 16.13
N VAL A 178 -8.27 25.06 16.15
CA VAL A 178 -9.03 25.66 15.04
C VAL A 178 -8.20 25.66 13.76
N LEU A 179 -6.92 26.04 13.84
CA LEU A 179 -5.96 26.00 12.73
C LEU A 179 -5.82 24.59 12.14
N ALA A 180 -5.61 23.56 12.97
CA ALA A 180 -5.52 22.18 12.51
C ALA A 180 -6.84 21.71 11.84
N GLY A 181 -7.99 22.13 12.38
CA GLY A 181 -9.30 21.85 11.79
C GLY A 181 -9.53 22.55 10.44
N ILE A 182 -9.06 23.79 10.27
CA ILE A 182 -9.06 24.51 8.99
C ILE A 182 -8.18 23.79 7.95
N ILE A 183 -6.99 23.32 8.35
CA ILE A 183 -6.11 22.56 7.47
C ILE A 183 -6.75 21.22 7.06
N GLN A 184 -7.36 20.50 8.00
CA GLN A 184 -8.13 19.28 7.69
C GLN A 184 -9.27 19.57 6.70
N LEU A 185 -10.07 20.61 6.95
CA LEU A 185 -11.18 21.00 6.07
C LEU A 185 -10.70 21.39 4.67
N ALA A 186 -9.58 22.11 4.56
CA ALA A 186 -8.97 22.47 3.28
C ALA A 186 -8.45 21.26 2.50
N LEU A 187 -7.76 20.32 3.17
CA LEU A 187 -7.30 19.08 2.55
C LEU A 187 -8.49 18.19 2.11
N GLY A 188 -9.60 18.21 2.86
CA GLY A 188 -10.85 17.53 2.49
C GLY A 188 -11.53 18.15 1.26
N ALA A 189 -11.61 19.49 1.21
CA ALA A 189 -12.14 20.23 0.06
C ALA A 189 -11.30 20.03 -1.21
N LEU A 190 -9.97 19.89 -1.06
CA LEU A 190 -9.04 19.53 -2.14
C LEU A 190 -9.02 18.02 -2.48
N GLN A 191 -9.88 17.21 -1.85
CA GLN A 191 -10.01 15.76 -2.05
C GLN A 191 -8.71 14.96 -1.82
N VAL A 192 -7.86 15.44 -0.88
CA VAL A 192 -6.54 14.87 -0.58
C VAL A 192 -6.62 13.60 0.29
N GLY A 193 -7.81 13.16 0.70
CA GLY A 193 -8.04 11.97 1.52
C GLY A 193 -7.48 10.67 0.93
N PHE A 194 -7.25 10.62 -0.40
CA PHE A 194 -6.57 9.50 -1.05
C PHE A 194 -5.15 9.25 -0.53
N ILE A 195 -4.47 10.27 0.02
CA ILE A 195 -3.08 10.12 0.53
C ILE A 195 -3.01 9.12 1.68
N VAL A 196 -4.06 8.99 2.49
CA VAL A 196 -4.05 8.07 3.65
C VAL A 196 -4.09 6.60 3.25
N ILE A 197 -4.46 6.26 2.01
CA ILE A 197 -4.33 4.90 1.46
C ILE A 197 -2.86 4.45 1.43
N TYR A 198 -1.90 5.39 1.35
CA TYR A 198 -0.46 5.10 1.39
C TYR A 198 0.12 5.01 2.81
N LEU A 199 -0.64 5.33 3.87
CA LEU A 199 -0.21 5.10 5.24
C LEU A 199 -0.51 3.65 5.66
N SER A 200 0.50 2.79 5.50
CA SER A 200 0.48 1.41 5.99
C SER A 200 0.10 1.33 7.48
N GLN A 201 -0.66 0.29 7.85
CA GLN A 201 -1.01 0.01 9.25
C GLN A 201 0.23 -0.09 10.17
N SER A 202 1.36 -0.60 9.66
CA SER A 202 2.61 -0.78 10.41
C SER A 202 3.22 0.54 10.91
N LEU A 203 3.36 1.55 10.04
CA LEU A 203 3.77 2.93 10.41
C LEU A 203 2.91 3.47 11.54
N ILE A 204 1.59 3.28 11.45
CA ILE A 204 0.64 3.79 12.43
C ILE A 204 0.77 3.04 13.75
N SER A 205 0.92 1.70 13.72
CA SER A 205 1.22 0.87 14.92
C SER A 205 2.54 1.28 15.58
N GLY A 206 3.59 1.55 14.79
CA GLY A 206 4.88 2.05 15.27
C GLY A 206 4.78 3.44 15.89
N PHE A 207 4.04 4.36 15.27
CA PHE A 207 3.79 5.70 15.78
C PHE A 207 2.92 5.71 17.06
N THR A 208 1.85 4.91 17.12
CA THR A 208 1.02 4.80 18.33
C THR A 208 1.79 4.14 19.48
N THR A 209 2.64 3.15 19.20
CA THR A 209 3.53 2.55 20.19
C THR A 209 4.58 3.56 20.70
N ALA A 210 5.20 4.33 19.78
CA ALA A 210 6.18 5.35 20.11
C ALA A 210 5.58 6.45 20.99
N ALA A 211 4.39 6.95 20.63
CA ALA A 211 3.70 7.97 21.38
C ALA A 211 3.14 7.43 22.71
N ALA A 212 2.68 6.17 22.78
CA ALA A 212 2.28 5.56 24.05
C ALA A 212 3.44 5.51 25.06
N ILE A 213 4.66 5.18 24.63
CA ILE A 213 5.87 5.25 25.46
C ILE A 213 6.15 6.69 25.92
N HIS A 214 5.98 7.68 25.04
CA HIS A 214 6.11 9.09 25.40
C HIS A 214 5.07 9.53 26.44
N VAL A 215 3.79 9.11 26.31
CA VAL A 215 2.76 9.38 27.32
C VAL A 215 3.11 8.73 28.66
N VAL A 216 3.64 7.49 28.67
CA VAL A 216 4.08 6.83 29.90
C VAL A 216 5.06 7.71 30.66
N VAL A 217 6.13 8.18 30.00
CA VAL A 217 7.11 9.08 30.63
C VAL A 217 6.49 10.43 31.05
N SER A 218 5.61 11.00 30.20
CA SER A 218 4.94 12.28 30.50
C SER A 218 3.96 12.23 31.68
N GLN A 219 3.45 11.05 32.04
CA GLN A 219 2.53 10.86 33.18
C GLN A 219 3.24 10.56 34.51
N LEU A 220 4.52 10.14 34.50
CA LEU A 220 5.28 9.87 35.73
C LEU A 220 5.33 11.09 36.67
N LYS A 221 5.45 12.30 36.12
CA LYS A 221 5.42 13.56 36.91
C LYS A 221 4.13 13.71 37.73
N PHE A 222 3.00 13.22 37.24
CA PHE A 222 1.71 13.29 37.92
C PHE A 222 1.48 12.13 38.89
N MET A 223 2.05 10.94 38.64
CA MET A 223 2.01 9.82 39.59
C MET A 223 2.90 10.03 40.81
N LEU A 224 4.05 10.68 40.64
CA LEU A 224 5.03 10.97 41.69
C LEU A 224 4.84 12.36 42.35
N GLN A 225 3.91 13.18 41.81
CA GLN A 225 3.68 14.58 42.19
C GLN A 225 4.89 15.53 42.00
N LEU A 226 5.82 15.19 41.11
CA LEU A 226 7.08 15.94 40.90
C LEU A 226 6.90 17.16 39.98
N LYS A 227 7.57 18.27 40.34
CA LYS A 227 7.59 19.54 39.58
C LYS A 227 8.62 19.50 38.44
N VAL A 228 8.43 18.56 37.52
CA VAL A 228 9.32 18.35 36.37
C VAL A 228 9.10 19.44 35.31
N PRO A 229 10.13 20.21 34.91
CA PRO A 229 9.99 21.25 33.89
C PRO A 229 9.70 20.66 32.49
N ALA A 230 8.87 21.35 31.72
CA ALA A 230 8.55 20.96 30.35
C ALA A 230 9.76 21.16 29.41
N HIS A 231 10.16 20.09 28.73
CA HIS A 231 11.24 20.10 27.74
C HIS A 231 10.68 19.85 26.35
N SER A 232 10.84 20.80 25.42
CA SER A 232 10.39 20.68 24.02
C SER A 232 11.48 20.30 23.03
N ASP A 233 12.72 20.12 23.51
CA ASP A 233 13.90 19.83 22.69
C ASP A 233 13.88 18.43 22.04
N PRO A 234 14.70 18.21 20.98
CA PRO A 234 15.24 16.88 20.67
C PRO A 234 15.71 16.13 21.93
N PHE A 235 15.42 14.83 22.00
CA PHE A 235 15.65 13.97 23.17
C PHE A 235 14.90 14.37 24.47
N SER A 236 13.83 15.18 24.40
CA SER A 236 12.98 15.58 25.55
C SER A 236 12.62 14.43 26.49
N ILE A 237 12.26 13.25 25.96
CA ILE A 237 11.92 12.05 26.75
C ILE A 237 13.03 11.71 27.74
N PHE A 238 14.30 11.73 27.31
CA PHE A 238 15.44 11.41 28.14
C PHE A 238 15.74 12.51 29.17
N LYS A 239 15.56 13.80 28.80
CA LYS A 239 15.69 14.92 29.75
C LYS A 239 14.63 14.85 30.85
N VAL A 240 13.36 14.64 30.49
CA VAL A 240 12.24 14.46 31.44
C VAL A 240 12.48 13.25 32.35
N LEU A 241 12.91 12.12 31.80
CA LEU A 241 13.23 10.92 32.57
C LEU A 241 14.42 11.13 33.52
N GLN A 242 15.46 11.87 33.09
CA GLN A 242 16.57 12.27 33.95
C GLN A 242 16.07 13.17 35.09
N SER A 243 15.27 14.20 34.82
CA SER A 243 14.68 15.05 35.86
C SER A 243 13.84 14.27 36.87
N VAL A 244 13.03 13.30 36.40
CA VAL A 244 12.25 12.40 37.27
C VAL A 244 13.15 11.56 38.18
N PHE A 245 14.25 11.01 37.66
CA PHE A 245 15.18 10.23 38.49
C PHE A 245 16.00 11.10 39.46
N THR A 246 16.37 12.32 39.08
CA THR A 246 17.09 13.25 39.99
C THR A 246 16.19 13.79 41.10
N GLN A 247 14.89 13.98 40.85
CA GLN A 247 13.92 14.50 41.83
C GLN A 247 13.16 13.38 42.58
N ILE A 248 13.58 12.12 42.48
CA ILE A 248 12.77 10.99 42.97
C ILE A 248 12.57 10.99 44.50
N GLU A 249 13.46 11.63 45.25
CA GLU A 249 13.36 11.79 46.72
C GLU A 249 12.28 12.81 47.13
N ASP A 250 11.92 13.76 46.27
CA ASP A 250 10.85 14.75 46.49
C ASP A 250 9.42 14.17 46.25
N THR A 251 9.31 12.86 46.03
CA THR A 251 8.06 12.18 45.66
C THR A 251 7.04 12.18 46.81
N ASN A 252 5.77 12.53 46.52
CA ASN A 252 4.71 12.32 47.51
C ASN A 252 4.30 10.83 47.57
N VAL A 253 4.64 10.19 48.68
CA VAL A 253 4.30 8.79 48.97
C VAL A 253 2.79 8.51 48.85
N ALA A 254 1.92 9.45 49.22
CA ALA A 254 0.48 9.26 49.14
C ALA A 254 -0.02 9.15 47.68
N ASP A 255 0.43 10.05 46.79
CA ASP A 255 0.08 10.03 45.36
C ASP A 255 0.74 8.84 44.63
N LEU A 256 1.96 8.44 45.01
CA LEU A 256 2.61 7.23 44.50
C LEU A 256 1.83 5.96 44.88
N VAL A 257 1.47 5.80 46.16
CA VAL A 257 0.76 4.59 46.63
C VAL A 257 -0.63 4.47 46.00
N THR A 258 -1.42 5.55 45.93
CA THR A 258 -2.75 5.46 45.32
C THR A 258 -2.70 5.23 43.81
N SER A 259 -1.78 5.88 43.09
CA SER A 259 -1.61 5.68 41.64
C SER A 259 -1.12 4.28 41.28
N VAL A 260 -0.22 3.68 42.07
CA VAL A 260 0.22 2.28 41.90
C VAL A 260 -0.92 1.30 42.17
N ILE A 261 -1.68 1.46 43.27
CA ILE A 261 -2.83 0.60 43.58
C ILE A 261 -3.85 0.63 42.45
N ILE A 262 -4.22 1.82 41.97
CA ILE A 262 -5.22 2.00 40.92
C ILE A 262 -4.72 1.43 39.58
N LEU A 263 -3.45 1.66 39.22
CA LEU A 263 -2.85 1.08 38.01
C LEU A 263 -2.89 -0.46 38.04
N VAL A 264 -2.53 -1.07 39.18
CA VAL A 264 -2.56 -2.53 39.36
C VAL A 264 -3.98 -3.09 39.26
N VAL A 265 -4.96 -2.52 39.98
CA VAL A 265 -6.33 -3.05 39.96
C VAL A 265 -7.00 -2.82 38.60
N VAL A 266 -6.80 -1.67 37.95
CA VAL A 266 -7.30 -1.42 36.58
C VAL A 266 -6.69 -2.41 35.58
N PHE A 267 -5.39 -2.71 35.69
CA PHE A 267 -4.74 -3.70 34.83
C PHE A 267 -5.29 -5.12 35.05
N LEU A 268 -5.41 -5.55 36.31
CA LEU A 268 -5.94 -6.86 36.68
C LEU A 268 -7.40 -7.03 36.21
N VAL A 269 -8.27 -6.07 36.50
CA VAL A 269 -9.69 -6.14 36.10
C VAL A 269 -9.84 -6.07 34.58
N LYS A 270 -8.98 -5.33 33.85
CA LYS A 270 -8.97 -5.39 32.38
C LYS A 270 -8.53 -6.74 31.84
N GLU A 271 -7.56 -7.43 32.44
CA GLU A 271 -7.22 -8.80 32.07
C GLU A 271 -8.38 -9.77 32.37
N VAL A 272 -9.00 -9.69 33.56
CA VAL A 272 -10.20 -10.49 33.91
C VAL A 272 -11.33 -10.26 32.91
N ASN A 273 -11.63 -9.01 32.57
CA ASN A 273 -12.65 -8.65 31.58
C ASN A 273 -12.32 -9.20 30.19
N GLN A 274 -11.05 -9.18 29.76
CA GLN A 274 -10.61 -9.81 28.51
C GLN A 274 -10.74 -11.35 28.55
N ARG A 275 -10.45 -12.00 29.68
CA ARG A 275 -10.56 -13.47 29.85
C ARG A 275 -12.01 -13.95 29.91
N PHE A 276 -12.90 -13.20 30.54
CA PHE A 276 -14.30 -13.57 30.74
C PHE A 276 -15.27 -12.83 29.79
N LYS A 277 -14.78 -12.24 28.70
CA LYS A 277 -15.61 -11.57 27.66
C LYS A 277 -16.74 -12.45 27.09
N ALA A 278 -16.58 -13.77 27.11
CA ALA A 278 -17.61 -14.73 26.68
C ALA A 278 -18.72 -15.01 27.73
N LYS A 279 -18.58 -14.49 28.96
CA LYS A 279 -19.54 -14.65 30.07
C LYS A 279 -20.07 -13.32 30.62
N LEU A 280 -19.36 -12.21 30.41
CA LEU A 280 -19.76 -10.87 30.82
C LEU A 280 -20.50 -10.17 29.67
N PRO A 281 -21.82 -9.89 29.77
CA PRO A 281 -22.57 -9.25 28.69
C PRO A 281 -22.25 -7.76 28.54
N VAL A 282 -21.66 -7.14 29.57
CA VAL A 282 -21.21 -5.74 29.56
C VAL A 282 -19.81 -5.69 30.23
N PRO A 283 -18.82 -4.99 29.64
CA PRO A 283 -17.51 -4.80 30.27
C PRO A 283 -17.61 -3.97 31.55
N ILE A 284 -16.92 -4.40 32.62
CA ILE A 284 -16.93 -3.70 33.91
C ILE A 284 -16.25 -2.31 33.76
N PRO A 285 -16.93 -1.19 34.08
CA PRO A 285 -16.38 0.16 33.98
C PRO A 285 -15.45 0.49 35.16
N ILE A 286 -14.37 -0.28 35.32
CA ILE A 286 -13.45 -0.21 36.47
C ILE A 286 -12.84 1.18 36.67
N GLU A 287 -12.67 1.95 35.59
CA GLU A 287 -12.11 3.30 35.63
C GLU A 287 -13.03 4.27 36.39
N LEU A 288 -14.35 4.18 36.20
CA LEU A 288 -15.32 4.95 36.96
C LEU A 288 -15.35 4.50 38.42
N ILE A 289 -15.40 3.19 38.66
CA ILE A 289 -15.46 2.61 40.01
C ILE A 289 -14.24 3.06 40.83
N MET A 290 -13.04 3.00 40.26
CA MET A 290 -11.81 3.49 40.89
C MET A 290 -11.81 5.01 41.08
N THR A 291 -12.35 5.79 40.13
CA THR A 291 -12.44 7.25 40.28
C THR A 291 -13.37 7.64 41.44
N VAL A 292 -14.54 7.02 41.54
CA VAL A 292 -15.52 7.30 42.61
C VAL A 292 -14.96 6.89 43.98
N ILE A 293 -14.31 5.73 44.07
CA ILE A 293 -13.65 5.28 45.31
C ILE A 293 -12.52 6.24 45.69
N ALA A 294 -11.64 6.62 44.75
CA ALA A 294 -10.52 7.52 45.02
C ALA A 294 -10.97 8.94 45.43
N ALA A 295 -11.99 9.50 44.77
CA ALA A 295 -12.58 10.78 45.15
C ALA A 295 -13.21 10.73 46.55
N GLY A 296 -13.97 9.66 46.85
CA GLY A 296 -14.58 9.45 48.17
C GLY A 296 -13.55 9.31 49.28
N VAL A 297 -12.51 8.48 49.08
CA VAL A 297 -11.40 8.31 50.05
C VAL A 297 -10.63 9.62 50.25
N SER A 298 -10.27 10.31 49.17
CA SER A 298 -9.55 11.60 49.23
C SER A 298 -10.33 12.66 50.01
N TYR A 299 -11.66 12.71 49.83
CA TYR A 299 -12.57 13.57 50.58
C TYR A 299 -12.67 13.16 52.05
N SER A 300 -13.05 11.90 52.34
CA SER A 300 -13.30 11.42 53.71
C SER A 300 -12.09 11.48 54.64
N PHE A 301 -10.87 11.35 54.12
CA PHE A 301 -9.63 11.45 54.91
C PHE A 301 -8.92 12.82 54.78
N ASN A 302 -9.46 13.72 53.96
CA ASN A 302 -8.87 14.99 53.53
C ASN A 302 -7.38 14.85 53.12
N PHE A 303 -7.14 14.12 52.04
CA PHE A 303 -5.78 13.86 51.54
C PHE A 303 -5.04 15.13 51.10
N LYS A 304 -5.78 16.14 50.59
CA LYS A 304 -5.22 17.42 50.19
C LYS A 304 -4.47 18.09 51.35
N ASP A 305 -5.15 18.30 52.47
CA ASP A 305 -4.57 19.08 53.57
C ASP A 305 -3.69 18.22 54.49
N ARG A 306 -3.97 16.91 54.60
CA ARG A 306 -3.18 15.97 55.43
C ARG A 306 -1.87 15.53 54.78
N PHE A 307 -1.87 15.29 53.47
CA PHE A 307 -0.75 14.70 52.74
C PHE A 307 -0.20 15.62 51.62
N ASN A 308 -0.66 16.88 51.52
CA ASN A 308 -0.24 17.84 50.48
C ASN A 308 -0.42 17.30 49.04
N VAL A 309 -1.46 16.48 48.84
CA VAL A 309 -1.74 15.78 47.57
C VAL A 309 -2.23 16.74 46.48
N ALA A 310 -1.77 16.53 45.24
CA ALA A 310 -2.15 17.37 44.11
C ALA A 310 -3.57 17.02 43.59
N VAL A 311 -4.60 17.55 44.26
CA VAL A 311 -5.99 17.40 43.80
C VAL A 311 -6.28 18.19 42.52
N VAL A 312 -7.37 17.78 41.86
CA VAL A 312 -7.96 18.41 40.67
C VAL A 312 -8.40 19.84 40.96
N GLY A 313 -9.13 20.07 42.07
CA GLY A 313 -9.54 21.40 42.53
C GLY A 313 -10.87 21.89 41.94
N LYS A 314 -11.25 23.12 42.32
CA LYS A 314 -12.52 23.75 41.90
C LYS A 314 -12.52 24.05 40.41
N MET A 315 -13.61 23.67 39.74
CA MET A 315 -13.88 24.06 38.35
C MET A 315 -15.14 24.95 38.28
N PRO A 316 -15.18 25.96 37.41
CA PRO A 316 -16.45 26.57 37.00
C PRO A 316 -17.38 25.50 36.43
N SER A 317 -18.61 25.42 36.96
CA SER A 317 -19.66 24.56 36.41
C SER A 317 -20.31 25.25 35.21
N GLY A 318 -20.50 24.51 34.11
CA GLY A 318 -21.08 25.05 32.87
C GLY A 318 -20.13 25.02 31.66
N PHE A 319 -20.65 25.47 30.52
CA PHE A 319 -19.85 25.74 29.32
C PHE A 319 -19.49 27.23 29.26
N GLN A 320 -18.23 27.52 28.96
CA GLN A 320 -17.78 28.90 28.71
C GLN A 320 -18.19 29.38 27.32
N ALA A 321 -18.33 30.70 27.17
CA ALA A 321 -18.58 31.33 25.88
C ALA A 321 -17.44 31.05 24.88
N PRO A 322 -17.75 30.92 23.57
CA PRO A 322 -16.74 30.68 22.55
C PRO A 322 -15.81 31.88 22.38
N THR A 323 -14.55 31.61 22.04
CA THR A 323 -13.51 32.63 21.87
C THR A 323 -12.91 32.57 20.48
N LEU A 324 -12.70 33.74 19.86
CA LEU A 324 -12.01 33.86 18.58
C LEU A 324 -10.53 33.47 18.73
N PRO A 325 -9.93 32.75 17.76
CA PRO A 325 -8.51 32.43 17.76
C PRO A 325 -7.65 33.69 17.52
N ASP A 326 -6.49 33.78 18.16
CA ASP A 326 -5.55 34.89 17.95
C ASP A 326 -4.74 34.67 16.66
N MET A 327 -4.80 35.65 15.75
CA MET A 327 -4.09 35.63 14.48
C MET A 327 -2.56 35.61 14.64
N ASN A 328 -2.02 36.14 15.75
CA ASN A 328 -0.57 36.12 16.02
C ASN A 328 -0.10 34.69 16.34
N ILE A 329 -0.82 34.00 17.23
CA ILE A 329 -0.58 32.58 17.55
C ILE A 329 -0.80 31.71 16.30
N PHE A 330 -1.82 32.02 15.49
CA PHE A 330 -2.14 31.30 14.25
C PHE A 330 -0.96 31.27 13.25
N GLN A 331 -0.26 32.40 13.07
CA GLN A 331 0.93 32.46 12.21
C GLN A 331 2.12 31.67 12.81
N ALA A 332 2.36 31.82 14.12
CA ALA A 332 3.48 31.18 14.83
C ALA A 332 3.38 29.64 14.96
N THR A 333 2.23 29.06 14.60
CA THR A 333 1.92 27.63 14.81
C THR A 333 1.49 26.88 13.53
N ILE A 334 1.57 27.50 12.34
CA ILE A 334 1.11 26.90 11.08
C ILE A 334 1.71 25.52 10.77
N GLY A 335 3.00 25.31 11.06
CA GLY A 335 3.66 24.00 10.89
C GLY A 335 3.25 22.94 11.91
N ASP A 336 2.94 23.37 13.14
CA ASP A 336 2.43 22.48 14.20
C ASP A 336 0.99 22.06 13.90
N GLY A 337 0.14 23.03 13.52
CA GLY A 337 -1.25 22.79 13.10
C GLY A 337 -1.33 21.85 11.89
N PHE A 338 -0.44 21.98 10.91
CA PHE A 338 -0.33 21.04 9.78
C PHE A 338 0.06 19.62 10.22
N SER A 339 1.00 19.52 11.16
CA SER A 339 1.43 18.22 11.72
C SER A 339 0.31 17.55 12.53
N ILE A 340 -0.39 18.32 13.36
CA ILE A 340 -1.56 17.89 14.15
C ILE A 340 -2.72 17.46 13.23
N ALA A 341 -2.98 18.22 12.16
CA ALA A 341 -4.00 17.94 11.17
C ALA A 341 -3.80 16.56 10.51
N ILE A 342 -2.59 16.30 10.00
CA ILE A 342 -2.25 15.02 9.33
C ILE A 342 -2.27 13.85 10.32
N VAL A 343 -1.61 13.98 11.47
CA VAL A 343 -1.55 12.90 12.49
C VAL A 343 -2.96 12.58 13.01
N GLY A 344 -3.76 13.59 13.29
CA GLY A 344 -5.12 13.43 13.81
C GLY A 344 -6.05 12.73 12.83
N PHE A 345 -5.94 13.03 11.54
CA PHE A 345 -6.70 12.38 10.48
C PHE A 345 -6.19 10.96 10.19
N ALA A 346 -4.88 10.75 10.11
CA ALA A 346 -4.28 9.44 9.87
C ALA A 346 -4.70 8.41 10.93
N VAL A 347 -4.62 8.77 12.22
CA VAL A 347 -5.09 7.89 13.30
C VAL A 347 -6.59 7.64 13.20
N ALA A 348 -7.39 8.69 12.93
CA ALA A 348 -8.84 8.58 12.86
C ALA A 348 -9.31 7.64 11.75
N TYR A 349 -8.84 7.88 10.51
CA TYR A 349 -9.19 7.06 9.35
C TYR A 349 -8.74 5.60 9.54
N SER A 350 -7.59 5.35 10.17
CA SER A 350 -7.07 3.99 10.33
C SER A 350 -7.73 3.19 11.46
N VAL A 351 -8.21 3.84 12.52
CA VAL A 351 -9.12 3.19 13.48
C VAL A 351 -10.47 2.92 12.80
N ALA A 352 -10.97 3.86 11.99
CA ALA A 352 -12.24 3.72 11.30
C ALA A 352 -12.22 2.66 10.18
N SER A 353 -11.12 2.50 9.45
CA SER A 353 -10.96 1.50 8.39
C SER A 353 -10.90 0.07 8.92
N VAL A 354 -10.33 -0.13 10.12
CA VAL A 354 -10.38 -1.42 10.83
C VAL A 354 -11.82 -1.84 11.13
N TYR A 355 -12.69 -0.92 11.58
CA TYR A 355 -14.11 -1.23 11.80
C TYR A 355 -14.92 -1.35 10.50
N SER A 356 -14.57 -0.58 9.46
CA SER A 356 -15.15 -0.68 8.11
C SER A 356 -14.92 -2.08 7.51
N LEU A 357 -13.68 -2.58 7.56
CA LEU A 357 -13.33 -3.93 7.09
C LEU A 357 -13.95 -5.04 7.96
N LYS A 358 -14.16 -4.80 9.26
CA LYS A 358 -14.70 -5.79 10.19
C LYS A 358 -16.23 -5.95 10.13
N TYR A 359 -16.94 -4.89 9.73
CA TYR A 359 -18.41 -4.84 9.67
C TYR A 359 -18.95 -4.55 8.26
N ASP A 360 -18.11 -4.73 7.23
CA ASP A 360 -18.42 -4.61 5.80
C ASP A 360 -19.27 -3.38 5.44
N TYR A 361 -18.75 -2.19 5.75
CA TYR A 361 -19.34 -0.92 5.34
C TYR A 361 -18.30 0.02 4.71
N PRO A 362 -18.65 0.77 3.65
CA PRO A 362 -17.71 1.70 3.00
C PRO A 362 -17.37 2.89 3.90
N ILE A 363 -16.15 3.40 3.75
CA ILE A 363 -15.63 4.60 4.43
C ILE A 363 -14.99 5.53 3.40
N ASP A 364 -15.35 6.82 3.42
CA ASP A 364 -14.77 7.83 2.53
C ASP A 364 -13.77 8.71 3.30
N GLY A 365 -12.49 8.63 2.92
CA GLY A 365 -11.42 9.42 3.52
C GLY A 365 -11.60 10.93 3.35
N ASN A 366 -12.23 11.40 2.26
CA ASN A 366 -12.49 12.83 2.07
C ASN A 366 -13.59 13.32 3.02
N GLN A 367 -14.65 12.55 3.19
CA GLN A 367 -15.74 12.88 4.10
C GLN A 367 -15.31 12.80 5.57
N GLU A 368 -14.51 11.80 5.96
CA GLU A 368 -13.90 11.76 7.31
C GLU A 368 -12.99 12.98 7.54
N LEU A 369 -12.19 13.38 6.55
CA LEU A 369 -11.30 14.54 6.64
C LEU A 369 -12.07 15.87 6.82
N ILE A 370 -13.20 16.03 6.12
CA ILE A 370 -14.14 17.14 6.35
C ILE A 370 -14.77 17.05 7.75
N ALA A 371 -15.23 15.87 8.17
CA ALA A 371 -15.88 15.66 9.46
C ALA A 371 -14.95 15.99 10.64
N PHE A 372 -13.70 15.52 10.63
CA PHE A 372 -12.70 15.85 11.65
C PHE A 372 -12.28 17.32 11.58
N GLY A 373 -12.18 17.92 10.39
CA GLY A 373 -11.89 19.35 10.23
C GLY A 373 -12.94 20.23 10.89
N LEU A 374 -14.23 20.01 10.56
CA LEU A 374 -15.35 20.71 11.20
C LEU A 374 -15.42 20.46 12.71
N SER A 375 -15.16 19.22 13.15
CA SER A 375 -15.18 18.85 14.57
C SER A 375 -14.06 19.53 15.37
N ASN A 376 -12.86 19.67 14.80
CA ASN A 376 -11.75 20.42 15.40
C ASN A 376 -11.99 21.94 15.39
N ILE A 377 -12.53 22.52 14.31
CA ILE A 377 -12.90 23.95 14.26
C ILE A 377 -13.92 24.27 15.37
N PHE A 378 -15.01 23.50 15.44
CA PHE A 378 -16.08 23.72 16.41
C PHE A 378 -15.61 23.49 17.85
N GLY A 379 -14.89 22.38 18.10
CA GLY A 379 -14.30 22.11 19.41
C GLY A 379 -13.34 23.20 19.89
N GLY A 380 -12.46 23.67 19.00
CA GLY A 380 -11.52 24.75 19.27
C GLY A 380 -12.21 26.08 19.60
N SER A 381 -13.25 26.46 18.85
CA SER A 381 -14.03 27.68 19.15
C SER A 381 -14.61 27.71 20.57
N PHE A 382 -15.01 26.55 21.11
CA PHE A 382 -15.46 26.37 22.50
C PHE A 382 -14.33 25.97 23.48
N LYS A 383 -13.10 26.46 23.24
CA LYS A 383 -11.92 26.26 24.10
C LYS A 383 -11.46 24.80 24.28
N GLY A 384 -11.93 23.88 23.46
CA GLY A 384 -11.40 22.52 23.38
C GLY A 384 -10.04 22.46 22.69
N PHE A 385 -9.34 21.34 22.86
CA PHE A 385 -8.08 21.02 22.16
C PHE A 385 -8.26 19.89 21.14
N ALA A 386 -7.24 19.69 20.30
CA ALA A 386 -7.32 18.83 19.12
C ALA A 386 -7.71 17.36 19.41
N ILE A 387 -8.66 16.87 18.61
CA ILE A 387 -9.30 15.57 18.75
C ILE A 387 -9.04 14.63 17.57
N SER A 388 -9.19 13.33 17.86
CA SER A 388 -9.15 12.24 16.88
C SER A 388 -10.08 11.12 17.40
N THR A 389 -9.82 9.87 17.02
CA THR A 389 -10.45 8.69 17.61
C THR A 389 -9.62 8.14 18.76
N SER A 390 -10.25 7.41 19.68
CA SER A 390 -9.54 6.56 20.65
C SER A 390 -9.81 5.08 20.34
N LEU A 391 -8.75 4.29 20.12
CA LEU A 391 -8.87 2.84 19.94
C LEU A 391 -9.45 2.16 21.20
N SER A 392 -9.11 2.66 22.39
CA SER A 392 -9.69 2.17 23.66
C SER A 392 -11.20 2.45 23.71
N ARG A 393 -11.64 3.69 23.47
CA ARG A 393 -13.08 4.05 23.54
C ARG A 393 -13.90 3.40 22.43
N SER A 394 -13.38 3.31 21.20
CA SER A 394 -14.03 2.60 20.10
C SER A 394 -14.10 1.09 20.37
N GLY A 395 -13.08 0.51 21.01
CA GLY A 395 -13.09 -0.88 21.47
C GLY A 395 -14.10 -1.14 22.59
N VAL A 396 -14.30 -0.20 23.52
CA VAL A 396 -15.40 -0.24 24.50
C VAL A 396 -16.74 -0.18 23.78
N GLN A 397 -16.94 0.80 22.88
CA GLN A 397 -18.16 1.00 22.08
C GLN A 397 -18.55 -0.25 21.27
N GLU A 398 -17.58 -0.92 20.65
CA GLU A 398 -17.80 -2.22 19.98
C GLU A 398 -18.12 -3.34 20.98
N SER A 399 -17.37 -3.44 22.08
CA SER A 399 -17.50 -4.55 23.04
C SER A 399 -18.82 -4.56 23.82
N THR A 400 -19.49 -3.41 23.93
CA THR A 400 -20.86 -3.22 24.43
C THR A 400 -21.93 -3.42 23.35
N GLY A 401 -21.53 -3.84 22.15
CA GLY A 401 -22.41 -4.18 21.04
C GLY A 401 -22.90 -3.00 20.19
N GLY A 402 -22.44 -1.77 20.47
CA GLY A 402 -22.84 -0.56 19.76
C GLY A 402 -22.72 -0.69 18.24
N LYS A 403 -23.71 -0.16 17.52
CA LYS A 403 -23.92 -0.32 16.07
C LYS A 403 -23.82 0.99 15.29
N THR A 404 -24.08 2.13 15.95
CA THR A 404 -24.16 3.43 15.26
C THR A 404 -23.63 4.59 16.10
N GLN A 405 -23.49 5.76 15.47
CA GLN A 405 -23.10 6.99 16.15
C GLN A 405 -24.17 7.58 17.08
N ILE A 406 -25.34 6.94 17.23
CA ILE A 406 -26.24 7.22 18.36
C ILE A 406 -25.54 6.93 19.70
N ALA A 407 -24.68 5.91 19.77
CA ALA A 407 -23.81 5.70 20.93
C ALA A 407 -22.85 6.90 21.16
N GLY A 408 -22.40 7.56 20.09
CA GLY A 408 -21.60 8.80 20.16
C GLY A 408 -22.38 9.98 20.76
N ILE A 409 -23.61 10.23 20.30
CA ILE A 409 -24.48 11.28 20.89
C ILE A 409 -24.83 10.98 22.34
N LEU A 410 -25.14 9.73 22.68
CA LEU A 410 -25.43 9.33 24.07
C LEU A 410 -24.19 9.47 24.97
N SER A 411 -23.00 9.16 24.44
CA SER A 411 -21.72 9.48 25.09
C SER A 411 -21.55 10.98 25.33
N ALA A 412 -21.85 11.83 24.34
CA ALA A 412 -21.80 13.29 24.49
C ALA A 412 -22.83 13.81 25.52
N ILE A 413 -24.03 13.24 25.58
CA ILE A 413 -25.05 13.58 26.58
C ILE A 413 -24.56 13.24 28.01
N ILE A 414 -23.86 12.11 28.20
CA ILE A 414 -23.24 11.76 29.48
C ILE A 414 -22.12 12.75 29.85
N VAL A 415 -21.25 13.14 28.89
CA VAL A 415 -20.22 14.18 29.13
C VAL A 415 -20.87 15.52 29.51
N MET A 416 -21.97 15.90 28.85
CA MET A 416 -22.74 17.11 29.17
C MET A 416 -23.34 17.06 30.57
N ILE A 417 -24.03 15.96 30.94
CA ILE A 417 -24.58 15.77 32.30
C ILE A 417 -23.47 15.87 33.35
N VAL A 418 -22.30 15.26 33.09
CA VAL A 418 -21.18 15.36 34.03
C VAL A 418 -20.67 16.79 34.15
N THR A 419 -20.45 17.48 33.03
CA THR A 419 -19.93 18.86 32.98
C THR A 419 -20.86 19.87 33.67
N LEU A 420 -22.17 19.66 33.60
CA LEU A 420 -23.17 20.56 34.16
C LEU A 420 -23.56 20.24 35.62
N ALA A 421 -23.58 18.95 36.01
CA ALA A 421 -24.23 18.52 37.26
C ALA A 421 -23.39 17.62 38.18
N ILE A 422 -22.32 16.96 37.71
CA ILE A 422 -21.53 16.00 38.50
C ILE A 422 -20.09 16.51 38.76
N LEU A 423 -19.63 17.50 37.99
CA LEU A 423 -18.24 17.98 37.98
C LEU A 423 -17.67 18.35 39.37
N PHE A 424 -18.50 18.90 40.26
CA PHE A 424 -18.10 19.26 41.62
C PHE A 424 -17.66 18.04 42.47
N LEU A 425 -18.18 16.84 42.19
CA LEU A 425 -17.80 15.60 42.89
C LEU A 425 -16.36 15.15 42.54
N LEU A 426 -15.74 15.77 41.54
CA LEU A 426 -14.36 15.50 41.11
C LEU A 426 -13.34 16.51 41.65
N GLU A 427 -13.75 17.56 42.38
CA GLU A 427 -12.84 18.49 43.07
C GLU A 427 -11.78 17.78 43.96
N PRO A 428 -12.13 16.81 44.83
CA PRO A 428 -11.17 16.14 45.71
C PRO A 428 -10.33 15.06 45.01
N LEU A 429 -10.56 14.76 43.73
CA LEU A 429 -9.84 13.70 43.01
C LEU A 429 -8.35 14.04 42.88
N GLN A 430 -7.47 13.06 43.10
CA GLN A 430 -6.02 13.26 42.96
C GLN A 430 -5.61 13.25 41.47
N LYS A 431 -4.66 14.10 41.05
CA LYS A 431 -4.13 14.10 39.67
C LYS A 431 -3.34 12.82 39.35
N SER A 432 -2.73 12.21 40.37
CA SER A 432 -2.09 10.89 40.32
C SER A 432 -3.03 9.76 39.88
N VAL A 433 -4.31 9.83 40.29
CA VAL A 433 -5.37 8.89 39.88
C VAL A 433 -5.66 9.01 38.39
N LEU A 434 -5.83 10.24 37.89
CA LEU A 434 -6.06 10.51 36.46
C LEU A 434 -4.87 10.02 35.60
N ALA A 435 -3.64 10.20 36.07
CA ALA A 435 -2.44 9.68 35.42
C ALA A 435 -2.43 8.15 35.35
N ALA A 436 -2.72 7.46 36.46
CA ALA A 436 -2.84 6.00 36.49
C ALA A 436 -3.94 5.46 35.56
N LEU A 437 -5.09 6.14 35.48
CA LEU A 437 -6.19 5.80 34.57
C LEU A 437 -5.83 6.02 33.09
N ALA A 438 -5.03 7.05 32.78
CA ALA A 438 -4.47 7.23 31.45
C ALA A 438 -3.52 6.07 31.08
N LEU A 439 -2.60 5.69 31.97
CA LEU A 439 -1.68 4.55 31.73
C LEU A 439 -2.43 3.23 31.59
N GLY A 440 -3.43 2.99 32.43
CA GLY A 440 -4.31 1.82 32.35
C GLY A 440 -5.09 1.73 31.02
N ASN A 441 -5.21 2.83 30.27
CA ASN A 441 -5.79 2.87 28.93
C ASN A 441 -4.77 2.65 27.79
N LEU A 442 -3.47 2.82 28.04
CA LEU A 442 -2.42 2.58 27.04
C LEU A 442 -2.07 1.09 26.84
N LYS A 443 -2.58 0.16 27.67
CA LYS A 443 -2.31 -1.30 27.55
C LYS A 443 -2.40 -1.80 26.11
N GLY A 444 -3.45 -1.40 25.37
CA GLY A 444 -3.65 -1.81 23.98
C GLY A 444 -2.59 -1.28 23.01
N MET A 445 -2.18 -0.01 23.18
CA MET A 445 -1.17 0.64 22.33
C MET A 445 0.26 0.17 22.67
N LEU A 446 0.53 -0.19 23.92
CA LEU A 446 1.82 -0.76 24.33
C LEU A 446 1.96 -2.24 23.89
N MET A 447 0.84 -2.98 23.81
CA MET A 447 0.84 -4.38 23.37
C MET A 447 1.22 -4.54 21.88
N GLN A 448 1.04 -3.49 21.06
CA GLN A 448 1.50 -3.42 19.67
C GLN A 448 3.02 -3.64 19.53
N PHE A 449 3.83 -3.35 20.56
CA PHE A 449 5.27 -3.63 20.55
C PHE A 449 5.60 -5.13 20.33
N ALA A 450 4.68 -6.04 20.64
CA ALA A 450 4.84 -7.47 20.37
C ALA A 450 4.71 -7.81 18.86
N GLU A 451 4.06 -6.97 18.06
CA GLU A 451 3.87 -7.17 16.62
C GLU A 451 5.21 -7.09 15.86
N ILE A 452 6.13 -6.24 16.31
CA ILE A 452 7.49 -6.06 15.76
C ILE A 452 8.23 -7.42 15.68
N ARG A 453 8.12 -8.26 16.73
CA ARG A 453 8.76 -9.58 16.77
C ARG A 453 8.10 -10.61 15.82
N SER A 454 6.88 -10.35 15.38
CA SER A 454 6.18 -11.10 14.33
C SER A 454 6.56 -10.59 12.94
N LEU A 455 6.56 -9.26 12.73
CA LEU A 455 6.98 -8.59 11.50
C LEU A 455 8.38 -9.04 11.07
N TRP A 456 9.38 -8.92 11.94
CA TRP A 456 10.77 -9.36 11.70
C TRP A 456 10.92 -10.82 11.25
N ARG A 457 9.95 -11.69 11.57
CA ARG A 457 9.94 -13.11 11.14
C ARG A 457 9.18 -13.38 9.84
N ARG A 458 8.45 -12.39 9.32
CA ARG A 458 7.71 -12.46 8.05
C ARG A 458 8.41 -11.66 6.96
N ASP A 459 8.63 -10.37 7.19
CA ASP A 459 9.41 -9.50 6.32
C ASP A 459 10.38 -8.65 7.14
N LYS A 460 11.64 -8.61 6.71
CA LYS A 460 12.71 -7.84 7.33
C LYS A 460 12.75 -6.40 6.81
N TYR A 461 12.32 -6.16 5.57
CA TYR A 461 12.40 -4.87 4.91
C TYR A 461 11.34 -3.89 5.46
N ASP A 462 10.11 -4.36 5.64
CA ASP A 462 9.06 -3.60 6.35
C ASP A 462 9.50 -3.28 7.78
N CYS A 463 9.92 -4.30 8.54
CA CYS A 463 10.29 -4.13 9.94
C CYS A 463 11.44 -3.14 10.15
N VAL A 464 12.48 -3.18 9.31
CA VAL A 464 13.60 -2.22 9.37
C VAL A 464 13.14 -0.81 8.96
N THR A 465 12.21 -0.69 8.01
CA THR A 465 11.65 0.63 7.61
C THR A 465 10.84 1.24 8.77
N ASP A 466 9.96 0.47 9.39
CA ASP A 466 9.11 0.95 10.48
C ASP A 466 9.90 1.26 11.76
N GLU A 467 10.92 0.46 12.11
CA GLU A 467 11.83 0.75 13.23
C GLU A 467 12.66 2.02 12.96
N TRP A 468 13.17 2.20 11.74
CA TRP A 468 13.93 3.39 11.35
C TRP A 468 13.11 4.68 11.46
N GLU A 469 11.84 4.67 11.02
CA GLU A 469 10.94 5.81 11.15
C GLU A 469 10.53 6.07 12.60
N ALA A 470 10.18 5.01 13.35
CA ALA A 470 9.76 5.12 14.75
C ALA A 470 10.90 5.54 15.71
N VAL A 471 12.17 5.40 15.30
CA VAL A 471 13.35 5.93 16.00
C VAL A 471 13.66 7.36 15.58
N ASN A 472 13.76 7.64 14.27
CA ASN A 472 14.07 9.00 13.80
C ASN A 472 13.01 10.04 14.19
N GLY A 473 11.73 9.66 14.17
CA GLY A 473 10.62 10.49 14.66
C GLY A 473 10.61 10.74 16.17
N ARG A 474 11.49 10.08 16.95
CA ARG A 474 11.71 10.36 18.38
C ARG A 474 13.00 11.13 18.66
N LEU A 475 14.02 11.00 17.81
CA LEU A 475 15.30 11.72 18.00
C LEU A 475 15.14 13.23 17.82
N ARG A 476 14.37 13.67 16.83
CA ARG A 476 14.01 15.09 16.65
C ARG A 476 12.66 15.38 17.30
N GLY A 477 12.66 16.30 18.27
CA GLY A 477 11.43 16.91 18.79
C GLY A 477 10.65 17.58 17.66
N GLY A 478 9.33 17.65 17.79
CA GLY A 478 8.42 18.10 16.73
C GLY A 478 8.62 19.57 16.32
N GLY A 479 8.18 19.91 15.11
CA GLY A 479 8.13 21.30 14.63
C GLY A 479 8.76 21.58 13.26
N HIS A 480 9.33 20.58 12.56
CA HIS A 480 9.89 20.77 11.22
C HIS A 480 9.30 19.78 10.19
N PRO A 481 8.59 20.26 9.14
CA PRO A 481 7.95 19.40 8.14
C PRO A 481 8.94 18.71 7.18
N GLY A 482 10.23 19.09 7.19
CA GLY A 482 11.30 18.46 6.43
C GLY A 482 11.81 17.15 7.05
N SER A 483 10.94 16.18 7.29
CA SER A 483 11.34 14.89 7.86
C SER A 483 11.95 13.95 6.81
N PRO A 484 13.16 13.40 7.04
CA PRO A 484 13.76 12.40 6.13
C PRO A 484 13.08 11.02 6.21
N ALA A 485 12.09 10.82 7.09
CA ALA A 485 11.30 9.60 7.13
C ALA A 485 10.62 9.33 5.77
N THR A 486 9.85 10.30 5.27
CA THR A 486 9.10 10.20 4.01
C THR A 486 10.02 9.90 2.80
N THR A 487 11.20 10.52 2.74
CA THR A 487 12.18 10.23 1.67
C THR A 487 12.88 8.88 1.86
N SER A 488 13.08 8.42 3.11
CA SER A 488 13.55 7.06 3.38
C SER A 488 12.53 5.99 2.99
N ARG A 489 11.23 6.22 3.18
CA ARG A 489 10.14 5.31 2.75
C ARG A 489 9.94 5.26 1.25
N LEU A 490 10.03 6.40 0.57
CA LEU A 490 10.07 6.45 -0.89
C LEU A 490 11.32 5.73 -1.42
N SER A 491 12.45 5.79 -0.71
CA SER A 491 13.66 5.03 -1.07
C SER A 491 13.51 3.53 -0.82
N SER A 492 12.92 3.10 0.31
CA SER A 492 12.76 1.68 0.64
C SER A 492 11.72 0.97 -0.24
N SER A 493 10.67 1.66 -0.68
CA SER A 493 9.70 1.13 -1.66
C SER A 493 10.26 1.08 -3.09
N VAL A 494 11.13 2.01 -3.49
CA VAL A 494 11.82 1.99 -4.80
C VAL A 494 12.96 0.96 -4.86
N LEU A 495 13.59 0.61 -3.73
CA LEU A 495 14.73 -0.30 -3.66
C LEU A 495 14.47 -1.70 -4.27
N PRO A 496 13.38 -2.42 -3.94
CA PRO A 496 13.03 -3.68 -4.60
C PRO A 496 12.79 -3.54 -6.11
N GLY A 497 12.18 -2.44 -6.56
CA GLY A 497 11.91 -2.17 -7.99
C GLY A 497 13.15 -1.85 -8.81
N ARG A 498 14.27 -1.48 -8.17
CA ARG A 498 15.54 -1.15 -8.82
C ARG A 498 16.31 -2.38 -9.31
N SER A 499 16.19 -3.53 -8.65
CA SER A 499 16.95 -4.75 -8.98
C SER A 499 16.06 -6.00 -9.02
N PRO A 500 15.15 -6.10 -10.01
CA PRO A 500 14.30 -7.27 -10.20
C PRO A 500 15.10 -8.56 -10.49
N LYS A 501 14.51 -9.71 -10.15
CA LYS A 501 15.08 -11.03 -10.50
C LYS A 501 14.77 -11.38 -11.95
N CYS A 502 15.56 -10.86 -12.87
CA CYS A 502 15.53 -11.26 -14.28
C CYS A 502 15.89 -12.75 -14.44
N SER A 503 15.28 -13.44 -15.42
CA SER A 503 15.52 -14.85 -15.70
C SER A 503 15.54 -15.15 -17.20
N VAL A 504 16.34 -16.14 -17.59
CA VAL A 504 16.29 -16.74 -18.94
C VAL A 504 15.32 -17.91 -18.89
N LEU A 505 14.37 -17.94 -19.81
CA LEU A 505 13.38 -19.01 -19.90
C LEU A 505 13.84 -20.09 -20.88
N ALA A 506 13.60 -21.34 -20.49
CA ALA A 506 13.68 -22.52 -21.35
C ALA A 506 12.30 -23.19 -21.43
N ASN A 507 12.10 -24.02 -22.46
CA ASN A 507 10.91 -24.85 -22.60
C ASN A 507 11.02 -26.07 -21.66
N VAL A 508 9.91 -26.49 -21.04
CA VAL A 508 9.86 -27.68 -20.17
C VAL A 508 9.05 -28.79 -20.83
N GLY A 509 9.64 -29.98 -20.97
CA GLY A 509 8.97 -31.18 -21.47
C GLY A 509 8.38 -31.07 -22.89
N GLN A 510 8.99 -30.28 -23.77
CA GLN A 510 8.50 -29.98 -25.13
C GLN A 510 7.06 -29.43 -25.20
N SER A 511 6.59 -28.80 -24.12
CA SER A 511 5.24 -28.27 -23.97
C SER A 511 5.16 -26.76 -24.23
N ASN A 512 3.97 -26.15 -24.18
CA ASN A 512 3.85 -24.69 -24.28
C ASN A 512 4.25 -23.95 -22.98
N VAL A 513 4.88 -24.64 -22.02
CA VAL A 513 5.28 -24.12 -20.72
C VAL A 513 6.76 -23.69 -20.73
N TYR A 514 6.99 -22.40 -20.55
CA TYR A 514 8.32 -21.81 -20.40
C TYR A 514 8.60 -21.46 -18.94
N LYS A 515 9.77 -21.84 -18.42
CA LYS A 515 10.19 -21.62 -17.03
C LYS A 515 11.67 -21.21 -16.97
N ASN A 516 12.07 -20.61 -15.85
CA ASN A 516 13.47 -20.25 -15.59
C ASN A 516 14.37 -21.49 -15.70
N ARG A 517 15.39 -21.40 -16.57
CA ARG A 517 16.38 -22.44 -16.88
C ARG A 517 16.99 -23.11 -15.64
N LYS A 518 17.12 -22.39 -14.52
CA LYS A 518 17.80 -22.88 -13.30
C LYS A 518 16.93 -23.71 -12.36
N ASP A 519 15.61 -23.76 -12.58
CA ASP A 519 14.66 -24.30 -11.60
C ASP A 519 14.21 -25.74 -11.93
N TYR A 520 14.51 -26.26 -13.12
CA TYR A 520 14.07 -27.57 -13.63
C TYR A 520 15.21 -28.30 -14.36
N PRO A 521 15.34 -29.64 -14.22
CA PRO A 521 16.38 -30.41 -14.91
C PRO A 521 16.02 -30.74 -16.37
N GLU A 522 14.73 -30.94 -16.66
CA GLU A 522 14.22 -31.31 -17.98
C GLU A 522 13.87 -30.04 -18.77
N ILE A 523 14.87 -29.49 -19.46
CA ILE A 523 14.77 -28.22 -20.20
C ILE A 523 15.23 -28.36 -21.65
N TYR A 524 14.55 -27.64 -22.55
CA TYR A 524 14.90 -27.49 -23.96
C TYR A 524 15.06 -26.01 -24.29
N GLU A 525 16.25 -25.60 -24.76
CA GLU A 525 16.49 -24.29 -25.34
C GLU A 525 16.47 -24.42 -26.87
N PRO A 526 15.56 -23.76 -27.60
CA PRO A 526 15.57 -23.79 -29.06
C PRO A 526 16.85 -23.13 -29.60
N GLU A 527 17.54 -23.79 -30.52
CA GLU A 527 18.80 -23.29 -31.06
C GLU A 527 18.67 -21.88 -31.63
N GLY A 528 19.58 -20.98 -31.24
CA GLY A 528 19.63 -19.61 -31.73
C GLY A 528 18.55 -18.67 -31.17
N VAL A 529 17.64 -19.16 -30.32
CA VAL A 529 16.59 -18.35 -29.68
C VAL A 529 16.91 -18.12 -28.21
N ARG A 530 16.93 -16.86 -27.76
CA ARG A 530 17.05 -16.48 -26.34
C ARG A 530 15.74 -15.89 -25.83
N ILE A 531 15.20 -16.42 -24.73
CA ILE A 531 13.96 -15.94 -24.10
C ILE A 531 14.29 -15.31 -22.75
N PHE A 532 13.95 -14.04 -22.56
CA PHE A 532 14.30 -13.25 -21.37
C PHE A 532 13.05 -12.67 -20.69
N ARG A 533 12.92 -12.88 -19.38
CA ARG A 533 11.80 -12.39 -18.56
C ARG A 533 12.30 -11.47 -17.45
N CYS A 534 11.74 -10.27 -17.37
CA CYS A 534 11.97 -9.31 -16.28
C CYS A 534 10.63 -9.02 -15.56
N PRO A 535 10.37 -9.60 -14.37
CA PRO A 535 9.08 -9.47 -13.70
C PRO A 535 8.97 -8.14 -12.92
N SER A 536 8.92 -7.02 -13.62
CA SER A 536 8.81 -5.68 -13.04
C SER A 536 8.37 -4.61 -14.06
N PRO A 537 7.73 -3.51 -13.63
CA PRO A 537 7.68 -2.28 -14.45
C PRO A 537 9.11 -1.78 -14.75
N ILE A 538 9.27 -1.12 -15.90
CA ILE A 538 10.56 -0.57 -16.33
C ILE A 538 10.46 0.96 -16.30
N TYR A 539 11.42 1.65 -15.69
CA TYR A 539 11.38 3.09 -15.49
C TYR A 539 12.81 3.65 -15.36
N PHE A 540 12.94 4.98 -15.28
CA PHE A 540 14.23 5.68 -15.31
C PHE A 540 15.30 5.13 -14.34
N ALA A 541 14.89 4.58 -13.18
CA ALA A 541 15.83 4.09 -12.16
C ALA A 541 16.28 2.64 -12.35
N ASN A 542 15.63 1.85 -13.22
CA ASN A 542 15.95 0.43 -13.43
C ASN A 542 16.25 0.04 -14.89
N ILE A 543 16.02 0.93 -15.87
CA ILE A 543 16.29 0.67 -17.29
C ILE A 543 17.75 0.25 -17.57
N ASP A 544 18.73 0.85 -16.89
CA ASP A 544 20.15 0.46 -17.06
C ASP A 544 20.50 -0.86 -16.38
N PHE A 545 19.76 -1.27 -15.34
CA PHE A 545 19.86 -2.60 -14.77
C PHE A 545 19.25 -3.64 -15.72
N PHE A 546 18.09 -3.34 -16.32
CA PHE A 546 17.46 -4.16 -17.36
C PHE A 546 18.40 -4.35 -18.57
N LYS A 547 18.98 -3.27 -19.11
CA LYS A 547 19.96 -3.33 -20.22
C LYS A 547 21.14 -4.25 -19.89
N LYS A 548 21.76 -4.06 -18.72
CA LYS A 548 22.90 -4.88 -18.28
C LYS A 548 22.50 -6.36 -18.13
N LYS A 549 21.35 -6.65 -17.51
CA LYS A 549 20.86 -8.02 -17.35
C LYS A 549 20.43 -8.68 -18.65
N LEU A 550 20.00 -7.91 -19.66
CA LEU A 550 19.71 -8.41 -21.00
C LEU A 550 21.00 -8.78 -21.75
N ILE A 551 22.02 -7.93 -21.67
CA ILE A 551 23.38 -8.20 -22.21
C ILE A 551 24.00 -9.43 -21.52
N ASP A 552 23.94 -9.52 -20.19
CA ASP A 552 24.38 -10.69 -19.41
C ASP A 552 23.67 -11.99 -19.83
N ALA A 553 22.39 -11.90 -20.24
CA ALA A 553 21.56 -13.05 -20.58
C ALA A 553 21.70 -13.53 -22.03
N VAL A 554 22.05 -12.63 -22.96
CA VAL A 554 22.34 -12.97 -24.36
C VAL A 554 23.81 -13.39 -24.55
N GLY A 555 24.73 -12.84 -23.75
CA GLY A 555 26.15 -13.22 -23.71
C GLY A 555 27.09 -12.29 -24.46
N PHE A 556 26.58 -11.28 -25.18
CA PHE A 556 27.36 -10.24 -25.83
C PHE A 556 26.70 -8.86 -25.73
N ASP A 557 27.52 -7.82 -25.83
CA ASP A 557 27.10 -6.42 -25.90
C ASP A 557 26.91 -6.04 -27.38
N PRO A 558 25.67 -5.81 -27.87
CA PRO A 558 25.42 -5.57 -29.28
C PRO A 558 26.10 -4.29 -29.79
N VAL A 559 26.26 -3.28 -28.96
CA VAL A 559 26.94 -2.03 -29.33
C VAL A 559 28.42 -2.28 -29.59
N ARG A 560 29.08 -3.11 -28.76
CA ARG A 560 30.48 -3.53 -29.01
C ARG A 560 30.63 -4.36 -30.28
N VAL A 561 29.67 -5.23 -30.59
CA VAL A 561 29.69 -6.01 -31.84
C VAL A 561 29.52 -5.08 -33.04
N LEU A 562 28.57 -4.14 -32.99
CA LEU A 562 28.34 -3.15 -34.04
C LEU A 562 29.61 -2.31 -34.29
N ARG A 563 30.27 -1.79 -33.25
CA ARG A 563 31.57 -1.09 -33.38
C ARG A 563 32.64 -1.95 -34.04
N LYS A 564 32.77 -3.22 -33.65
CA LYS A 564 33.76 -4.14 -34.25
C LYS A 564 33.45 -4.44 -35.72
N ARG A 565 32.18 -4.68 -36.08
CA ARG A 565 31.73 -4.83 -37.48
C ARG A 565 31.99 -3.56 -38.28
N ASN A 566 31.65 -2.38 -37.76
CA ASN A 566 31.89 -1.10 -38.42
C ASN A 566 33.40 -0.77 -38.56
N ARG A 567 34.26 -1.11 -37.58
CA ARG A 567 35.73 -0.99 -37.71
C ARG A 567 36.28 -1.96 -38.76
N ALA A 568 35.75 -3.19 -38.84
CA ALA A 568 36.08 -4.15 -39.89
C ALA A 568 35.63 -3.65 -41.28
N LEU A 569 34.41 -3.10 -41.42
CA LEU A 569 33.94 -2.47 -42.66
C LEU A 569 34.81 -1.28 -43.08
N LYS A 570 35.17 -0.37 -42.15
CA LYS A 570 36.13 0.73 -42.44
C LYS A 570 37.49 0.16 -42.92
N LYS A 571 38.05 -0.90 -42.29
CA LYS A 571 39.28 -1.58 -42.76
C LYS A 571 39.12 -2.24 -44.13
N ILE A 572 38.06 -3.02 -44.37
CA ILE A 572 37.78 -3.70 -45.66
C ILE A 572 37.63 -2.67 -46.80
N LYS A 573 36.87 -1.58 -46.59
CA LYS A 573 36.78 -0.48 -47.56
C LYS A 573 38.14 0.16 -47.86
N LYS A 574 39.00 0.35 -46.85
CA LYS A 574 40.36 0.89 -46.99
C LYS A 574 41.27 -0.04 -47.81
N LEU A 575 41.11 -1.36 -47.68
CA LEU A 575 41.88 -2.37 -48.45
C LEU A 575 41.36 -2.56 -49.88
N LEU A 576 40.05 -2.56 -50.08
CA LEU A 576 39.42 -2.57 -51.43
C LEU A 576 39.84 -1.33 -52.23
N LYS A 577 39.79 -0.13 -51.64
CA LYS A 577 40.27 1.11 -52.28
C LYS A 577 41.78 1.12 -52.59
N LYS A 578 42.57 0.23 -51.98
CA LYS A 578 44.00 0.04 -52.27
C LYS A 578 44.29 -1.11 -53.24
N GLY A 579 43.27 -1.85 -53.71
CA GLY A 579 43.46 -3.05 -54.55
C GLY A 579 44.08 -4.26 -53.83
N GLN A 580 44.19 -4.22 -52.49
CA GLN A 580 44.80 -5.28 -51.67
C GLN A 580 43.82 -6.41 -51.32
N LEU A 581 42.53 -6.21 -51.63
CA LEU A 581 41.49 -7.23 -51.63
C LEU A 581 40.77 -7.22 -52.99
N GLN A 582 40.38 -8.39 -53.47
CA GLN A 582 39.43 -8.56 -54.57
C GLN A 582 38.21 -9.36 -54.09
N LEU A 583 37.02 -8.99 -54.57
CA LEU A 583 35.76 -9.69 -54.30
C LEU A 583 35.54 -10.74 -55.41
N THR A 584 35.32 -11.99 -55.03
CA THR A 584 35.03 -13.09 -55.97
C THR A 584 33.77 -13.85 -55.56
N PRO A 585 33.09 -14.58 -56.46
CA PRO A 585 31.89 -15.37 -56.11
C PRO A 585 32.14 -16.54 -55.14
N LYS A 586 33.37 -16.72 -54.62
CA LYS A 586 33.69 -17.66 -53.53
C LYS A 586 34.19 -16.97 -52.25
N GLY A 587 34.17 -15.63 -52.19
CA GLY A 587 34.62 -14.84 -51.04
C GLY A 587 35.70 -13.81 -51.37
N PHE A 588 36.35 -13.30 -50.33
CA PHE A 588 37.42 -12.30 -50.44
C PHE A 588 38.77 -12.96 -50.71
N LEU A 589 39.51 -12.44 -51.70
CA LEU A 589 40.90 -12.80 -51.98
C LEU A 589 41.83 -11.64 -51.59
N CYS A 590 42.74 -11.88 -50.64
CA CYS A 590 43.83 -10.96 -50.34
C CYS A 590 44.96 -11.13 -51.36
N THR A 591 45.53 -10.02 -51.84
CA THR A 591 46.61 -10.02 -52.85
C THR A 591 48.00 -9.70 -52.27
N SER A 592 48.15 -9.64 -50.94
CA SER A 592 49.44 -9.38 -50.27
C SER A 592 49.49 -9.93 -48.84
N ASP A 593 50.49 -10.75 -48.54
CA ASP A 593 50.64 -11.44 -47.23
C ASP A 593 51.16 -10.55 -46.09
N ASN A 594 51.72 -9.37 -46.40
CA ASN A 594 52.35 -8.49 -45.41
C ASN A 594 51.42 -7.36 -44.94
N LEU A 595 50.46 -7.70 -44.09
CA LEU A 595 49.64 -6.74 -43.34
C LEU A 595 50.04 -6.77 -41.85
N LYS A 596 50.85 -5.80 -41.43
CA LYS A 596 51.03 -5.49 -40.00
C LYS A 596 49.83 -4.68 -39.52
N ASP A 597 49.24 -5.08 -38.40
CA ASP A 597 48.30 -4.20 -37.69
C ASP A 597 49.06 -3.03 -37.07
N SER A 598 48.60 -1.80 -37.34
CA SER A 598 48.82 -0.67 -36.45
C SER A 598 47.60 -0.58 -35.54
N ASP A 599 47.83 -0.69 -34.23
CA ASP A 599 46.82 -0.36 -33.23
C ASP A 599 46.72 1.17 -33.12
N ASP A 600 46.07 1.76 -34.13
CA ASP A 600 45.63 3.15 -34.09
C ASP A 600 44.66 3.28 -32.89
N GLU A 601 45.05 4.02 -31.84
CA GLU A 601 44.18 4.31 -30.69
C GLU A 601 42.99 5.19 -31.14
N LEU A 602 41.83 5.01 -30.51
CA LEU A 602 40.57 5.61 -30.94
C LEU A 602 40.26 6.90 -30.16
N ASP A 603 40.21 8.02 -30.87
CA ASP A 603 39.63 9.25 -30.35
C ASP A 603 38.13 9.07 -30.05
N ALA A 604 37.65 9.75 -28.99
CA ALA A 604 36.26 9.63 -28.54
C ALA A 604 35.22 10.01 -29.62
N HIS A 605 35.57 10.92 -30.54
CA HIS A 605 34.70 11.28 -31.67
C HIS A 605 34.55 10.17 -32.72
N GLU A 606 35.58 9.36 -32.98
CA GLU A 606 35.45 8.22 -33.91
C GLU A 606 34.55 7.12 -33.34
N ALA A 607 34.47 6.99 -32.01
CA ALA A 607 33.62 6.00 -31.35
C ALA A 607 32.12 6.29 -31.57
N GLU A 608 31.70 7.56 -31.58
CA GLU A 608 30.29 7.92 -31.84
C GLU A 608 29.88 7.75 -33.31
N GLU A 609 30.81 7.89 -34.27
CA GLU A 609 30.54 7.50 -35.65
C GLU A 609 30.30 5.99 -35.77
N LEU A 610 31.11 5.18 -35.07
CA LEU A 610 31.07 3.72 -35.14
C LEU A 610 29.82 3.09 -34.50
N ASP A 611 29.04 3.86 -33.73
CA ASP A 611 27.74 3.43 -33.16
C ASP A 611 26.54 3.67 -34.11
N ARG A 612 26.76 4.34 -35.24
CA ARG A 612 25.71 4.55 -36.26
C ARG A 612 25.64 3.35 -37.23
N PRO A 613 24.45 2.99 -37.73
CA PRO A 613 24.33 2.01 -38.81
C PRO A 613 24.95 2.58 -40.09
N ILE A 614 25.70 1.74 -40.83
CA ILE A 614 26.20 2.06 -42.17
C ILE A 614 25.09 1.70 -43.18
N GLY A 615 24.84 2.58 -44.15
CA GLY A 615 23.74 2.42 -45.11
C GLY A 615 23.90 1.18 -46.02
N PRO A 616 22.80 0.57 -46.49
CA PRO A 616 22.85 -0.64 -47.31
C PRO A 616 23.51 -0.41 -48.69
N SER A 617 23.39 0.81 -49.22
CA SER A 617 24.08 1.26 -50.44
C SER A 617 25.60 1.40 -50.29
N ASP A 618 26.14 1.15 -49.10
CA ASP A 618 27.53 1.40 -48.72
C ASP A 618 28.24 0.08 -48.31
N LEU A 619 27.62 -1.10 -48.49
CA LEU A 619 28.27 -2.40 -48.31
C LEU A 619 28.76 -2.98 -49.66
N PRO A 620 29.95 -3.62 -49.73
CA PRO A 620 30.49 -4.17 -50.98
C PRO A 620 29.84 -5.49 -51.42
N ALA A 621 29.18 -6.18 -50.50
CA ALA A 621 28.36 -7.38 -50.68
C ALA A 621 27.55 -7.61 -49.39
N ASP A 622 26.65 -8.59 -49.38
CA ASP A 622 26.22 -9.19 -48.10
C ASP A 622 27.41 -9.95 -47.49
N ILE A 623 27.66 -9.77 -46.19
CA ILE A 623 28.85 -10.27 -45.51
C ILE A 623 28.40 -11.17 -44.36
N ASP A 624 28.70 -12.46 -44.47
CA ASP A 624 28.58 -13.39 -43.36
C ASP A 624 29.62 -13.05 -42.28
N TRP A 625 29.12 -12.60 -41.12
CA TRP A 625 29.93 -12.24 -39.95
C TRP A 625 30.35 -13.44 -39.10
N ASN A 626 29.83 -14.64 -39.38
CA ASN A 626 30.19 -15.90 -38.75
C ASN A 626 31.18 -16.72 -39.60
N ALA A 627 31.37 -16.38 -40.88
CA ALA A 627 32.47 -16.86 -41.70
C ALA A 627 33.83 -16.26 -41.23
N ASP A 628 34.94 -16.81 -41.74
CA ASP A 628 36.27 -16.31 -41.41
C ASP A 628 36.65 -15.13 -42.33
N LEU A 629 36.94 -13.99 -41.70
CA LEU A 629 37.14 -12.72 -42.40
C LEU A 629 38.59 -12.54 -42.89
N PRO A 630 38.79 -11.85 -44.03
CA PRO A 630 40.12 -11.61 -44.60
C PRO A 630 41.00 -10.76 -43.67
N ALA A 631 42.32 -10.90 -43.84
CA ALA A 631 43.34 -10.10 -43.15
C ALA A 631 43.26 -10.14 -41.60
N ASN A 632 43.07 -11.33 -41.03
CA ASN A 632 43.05 -11.59 -39.57
C ASN A 632 42.01 -10.79 -38.76
N LEU A 633 40.93 -10.31 -39.40
CA LEU A 633 39.91 -9.48 -38.76
C LEU A 633 38.99 -10.28 -37.83
N VAL A 634 39.35 -10.40 -36.55
CA VAL A 634 38.53 -11.10 -35.53
C VAL A 634 37.33 -10.27 -35.08
N VAL A 635 36.17 -10.55 -35.69
CA VAL A 635 34.84 -10.06 -35.27
C VAL A 635 34.15 -11.11 -34.38
N PRO A 636 33.35 -10.72 -33.37
CA PRO A 636 32.58 -11.68 -32.57
C PRO A 636 31.52 -12.37 -33.43
N LYS A 637 31.60 -13.69 -33.54
CA LYS A 637 30.56 -14.54 -34.12
C LYS A 637 29.34 -14.56 -33.18
N ILE A 638 28.13 -14.68 -33.75
CA ILE A 638 26.87 -14.67 -33.01
C ILE A 638 26.01 -15.86 -33.43
N ASP A 639 25.68 -16.71 -32.46
CA ASP A 639 24.87 -17.91 -32.66
C ASP A 639 23.36 -17.66 -32.46
N THR A 640 22.98 -16.49 -31.91
CA THR A 640 21.59 -16.14 -31.60
C THR A 640 20.97 -15.30 -32.72
N HIS A 641 19.98 -15.85 -33.44
CA HIS A 641 19.24 -15.11 -34.46
C HIS A 641 18.01 -14.36 -33.92
N SER A 642 17.44 -14.79 -32.79
CA SER A 642 16.25 -14.16 -32.23
C SER A 642 16.24 -14.05 -30.71
N LEU A 643 15.74 -12.91 -30.23
CA LEU A 643 15.59 -12.54 -28.84
C LEU A 643 14.11 -12.31 -28.53
N ILE A 644 13.56 -13.04 -27.57
CA ILE A 644 12.15 -12.96 -27.17
C ILE A 644 12.07 -12.36 -25.76
N LEU A 645 11.33 -11.26 -25.62
CA LEU A 645 11.12 -10.56 -24.37
C LEU A 645 9.73 -10.90 -23.81
N ASP A 646 9.69 -11.48 -22.62
CA ASP A 646 8.46 -11.75 -21.86
C ASP A 646 8.11 -10.50 -21.03
N PHE A 647 7.08 -9.78 -21.49
CA PHE A 647 6.59 -8.54 -20.92
C PHE A 647 5.28 -8.73 -20.12
N ALA A 648 4.84 -9.97 -19.87
CA ALA A 648 3.60 -10.30 -19.15
C ALA A 648 3.57 -9.88 -17.65
N ALA A 649 4.60 -9.17 -17.18
CA ALA A 649 4.71 -8.59 -15.85
C ALA A 649 5.25 -7.13 -15.87
N VAL A 650 5.33 -6.51 -17.06
CA VAL A 650 5.78 -5.12 -17.25
C VAL A 650 4.55 -4.20 -17.27
N SER A 651 4.12 -3.76 -16.09
CA SER A 651 2.89 -2.98 -15.93
C SER A 651 2.98 -1.49 -16.34
N PHE A 652 4.19 -0.97 -16.54
CA PHE A 652 4.42 0.45 -16.83
C PHE A 652 5.78 0.70 -17.47
N LEU A 653 5.83 1.65 -18.41
CA LEU A 653 7.04 2.38 -18.84
C LEU A 653 6.87 3.91 -18.73
N ASP A 654 7.97 4.61 -18.47
CA ASP A 654 8.11 6.08 -18.59
C ASP A 654 8.86 6.49 -19.87
N VAL A 655 8.90 7.79 -20.19
CA VAL A 655 9.54 8.29 -21.43
C VAL A 655 11.04 7.98 -21.49
N SER A 656 11.74 8.03 -20.35
CA SER A 656 13.17 7.71 -20.23
C SER A 656 13.45 6.24 -20.52
N SER A 657 12.65 5.33 -19.96
CA SER A 657 12.75 3.89 -20.21
C SER A 657 12.26 3.50 -21.60
N MET A 658 11.27 4.18 -22.19
CA MET A 658 10.88 3.93 -23.59
C MET A 658 12.02 4.25 -24.55
N ARG A 659 12.67 5.41 -24.40
CA ARG A 659 13.88 5.76 -25.17
C ARG A 659 15.02 4.78 -24.90
N GLY A 660 15.23 4.39 -23.64
CA GLY A 660 16.25 3.42 -23.25
C GLY A 660 16.02 2.03 -23.86
N LEU A 661 14.76 1.56 -23.88
CA LEU A 661 14.35 0.28 -24.46
C LEU A 661 14.50 0.30 -25.98
N LYS A 662 13.96 1.33 -26.65
CA LYS A 662 14.10 1.55 -28.10
C LYS A 662 15.57 1.49 -28.54
N SER A 663 16.45 2.19 -27.81
CA SER A 663 17.90 2.19 -28.05
C SER A 663 18.56 0.79 -27.96
N ILE A 664 18.15 -0.09 -27.03
CA ILE A 664 18.73 -1.44 -26.94
C ILE A 664 18.10 -2.41 -27.95
N LEU A 665 16.82 -2.25 -28.29
CA LEU A 665 16.19 -3.00 -29.38
C LEU A 665 16.86 -2.71 -30.73
N GLN A 666 17.03 -1.43 -31.07
CA GLN A 666 17.74 -1.00 -32.28
C GLN A 666 19.17 -1.54 -32.34
N ALA A 667 19.89 -1.58 -31.21
CA ALA A 667 21.24 -2.16 -31.15
C ALA A 667 21.27 -3.66 -31.50
N PHE A 668 20.28 -4.45 -31.06
CA PHE A 668 20.17 -5.86 -31.47
C PHE A 668 19.79 -6.01 -32.96
N VAL A 669 18.82 -5.23 -33.44
CA VAL A 669 18.38 -5.26 -34.85
C VAL A 669 19.54 -4.91 -35.80
N ARG A 670 20.34 -3.89 -35.50
CA ARG A 670 21.56 -3.50 -36.27
C ARG A 670 22.68 -4.55 -36.25
N VAL A 671 22.57 -5.58 -35.41
CA VAL A 671 23.52 -6.70 -35.31
C VAL A 671 22.96 -7.97 -35.98
N ASN A 672 21.83 -7.85 -36.70
CA ASN A 672 21.06 -8.93 -37.32
C ASN A 672 20.47 -9.92 -36.31
N VAL A 673 20.06 -9.42 -35.14
CA VAL A 673 19.32 -10.20 -34.13
C VAL A 673 17.89 -9.67 -34.04
N GLU A 674 16.93 -10.50 -34.41
CA GLU A 674 15.52 -10.11 -34.43
C GLU A 674 14.97 -10.09 -33.00
N VAL A 675 14.25 -9.02 -32.62
CA VAL A 675 13.68 -8.91 -31.28
C VAL A 675 12.16 -8.93 -31.32
N TYR A 676 11.58 -9.80 -30.49
CA TYR A 676 10.15 -10.03 -30.35
C TYR A 676 9.70 -9.72 -28.92
N ILE A 677 8.52 -9.13 -28.75
CA ILE A 677 7.93 -8.77 -27.44
C ILE A 677 6.62 -9.54 -27.26
N THR A 678 6.42 -10.11 -26.07
CA THR A 678 5.36 -11.09 -25.83
C THR A 678 4.57 -10.78 -24.56
N GLY A 679 3.24 -10.96 -24.61
CA GLY A 679 2.35 -10.76 -23.46
C GLY A 679 2.26 -9.31 -22.96
N ALA A 680 2.48 -8.33 -23.84
CA ALA A 680 2.24 -6.92 -23.53
C ALA A 680 0.73 -6.61 -23.54
N ASP A 681 0.27 -5.70 -22.69
CA ASP A 681 -1.15 -5.34 -22.61
C ASP A 681 -1.59 -4.40 -23.76
N GLY A 682 -2.87 -4.43 -24.10
CA GLY A 682 -3.45 -3.59 -25.16
C GLY A 682 -3.34 -2.09 -24.91
N ASP A 683 -3.53 -1.62 -23.66
CA ASP A 683 -3.38 -0.21 -23.30
C ASP A 683 -1.89 0.20 -23.25
N PHE A 684 -1.01 -0.76 -23.01
CA PHE A 684 0.45 -0.58 -23.04
C PHE A 684 0.97 -0.39 -24.47
N ILE A 685 0.48 -1.16 -25.45
CA ILE A 685 0.85 -0.99 -26.87
C ILE A 685 0.36 0.38 -27.39
N GLU A 686 -0.90 0.75 -27.13
CA GLU A 686 -1.42 2.09 -27.48
C GLU A 686 -0.59 3.23 -26.86
N LYS A 687 -0.02 3.02 -25.67
CA LYS A 687 0.89 4.00 -25.04
C LYS A 687 2.21 4.14 -25.78
N LEU A 688 2.76 3.04 -26.31
CA LEU A 688 3.99 3.05 -27.14
C LEU A 688 3.76 3.78 -28.46
N GLU A 689 2.61 3.56 -29.11
CA GLU A 689 2.20 4.27 -30.33
C GLU A 689 2.09 5.78 -30.09
N ARG A 690 1.39 6.21 -29.03
CA ARG A 690 1.24 7.63 -28.64
C ARG A 690 2.54 8.30 -28.14
N CYS A 691 3.67 7.61 -28.17
CA CYS A 691 4.97 8.09 -27.69
C CYS A 691 6.11 7.87 -28.71
N ASP A 692 5.77 7.70 -30.00
CA ASP A 692 6.71 7.55 -31.12
C ASP A 692 7.76 6.45 -30.91
N PHE A 693 7.35 5.37 -30.23
CA PHE A 693 8.21 4.23 -29.95
C PHE A 693 8.56 3.45 -31.23
N PHE A 694 7.65 3.39 -32.18
CA PHE A 694 7.85 2.70 -33.45
C PHE A 694 8.59 3.59 -34.48
N ASP A 695 9.36 2.97 -35.36
CA ASP A 695 10.03 3.60 -36.51
C ASP A 695 10.39 2.55 -37.57
N GLU A 696 11.29 2.90 -38.51
CA GLU A 696 11.71 1.99 -39.58
C GLU A 696 12.52 0.78 -39.08
N GLU A 697 13.23 0.91 -37.95
CA GLU A 697 13.98 -0.20 -37.33
C GLU A 697 13.10 -1.02 -36.38
N VAL A 698 12.20 -0.37 -35.62
CA VAL A 698 11.34 -1.00 -34.60
C VAL A 698 9.88 -0.91 -35.03
N LYS A 699 9.35 -1.99 -35.62
CA LYS A 699 7.99 -2.06 -36.19
C LYS A 699 6.99 -2.71 -35.23
N ALA A 700 5.70 -2.36 -35.33
CA ALA A 700 4.63 -2.93 -34.49
C ALA A 700 4.47 -4.46 -34.63
N SER A 701 4.95 -5.05 -35.74
CA SER A 701 4.95 -6.50 -36.00
C SER A 701 5.84 -7.33 -35.06
N ILE A 702 6.59 -6.71 -34.13
CA ILE A 702 7.36 -7.44 -33.11
C ILE A 702 6.51 -8.00 -31.96
N PHE A 703 5.23 -7.62 -31.86
CA PHE A 703 4.34 -7.98 -30.75
C PHE A 703 3.54 -9.27 -31.01
N PHE A 704 3.64 -10.22 -30.08
CA PHE A 704 2.96 -11.52 -30.12
C PHE A 704 2.19 -11.80 -28.83
N LEU A 705 1.06 -12.50 -28.95
CA LEU A 705 0.18 -12.82 -27.82
C LEU A 705 0.87 -13.71 -26.78
N THR A 706 1.70 -14.66 -27.22
CA THR A 706 2.40 -15.60 -26.31
C THR A 706 3.86 -15.81 -26.69
N VAL A 707 4.66 -16.26 -25.70
CA VAL A 707 6.04 -16.71 -25.91
C VAL A 707 6.11 -17.85 -26.93
N HIS A 708 5.12 -18.75 -26.95
CA HIS A 708 5.12 -19.89 -27.88
C HIS A 708 4.90 -19.45 -29.32
N ASP A 709 3.97 -18.51 -29.56
CA ASP A 709 3.74 -17.93 -30.89
C ASP A 709 5.02 -17.28 -31.47
N ALA A 710 5.73 -16.51 -30.64
CA ALA A 710 6.99 -15.89 -31.03
C ALA A 710 8.13 -16.92 -31.29
N VAL A 711 8.20 -18.00 -30.50
CA VAL A 711 9.16 -19.10 -30.72
C VAL A 711 8.87 -19.82 -32.04
N LEU A 712 7.61 -20.18 -32.31
CA LEU A 712 7.24 -20.83 -33.57
C LEU A 712 7.57 -19.95 -34.78
N HIS A 713 7.22 -18.66 -34.72
CA HIS A 713 7.55 -17.70 -35.78
C HIS A 713 9.08 -17.57 -36.00
N ALA A 714 9.87 -17.49 -34.93
CA ALA A 714 11.32 -17.41 -35.02
C ALA A 714 11.96 -18.67 -35.65
N LEU A 715 11.43 -19.86 -35.35
CA LEU A 715 11.90 -21.12 -35.92
C LEU A 715 11.51 -21.28 -37.39
N THR A 716 10.23 -21.11 -37.75
CA THR A 716 9.77 -21.27 -39.14
C THR A 716 10.47 -20.29 -40.10
N LYS A 717 10.87 -19.12 -39.61
CA LYS A 717 11.61 -18.12 -40.38
C LYS A 717 13.09 -18.51 -40.63
N ARG A 718 13.72 -19.24 -39.70
CA ARG A 718 15.06 -19.85 -39.90
C ARG A 718 14.98 -20.94 -40.97
N ASP A 719 14.01 -21.84 -40.88
CA ASP A 719 13.86 -22.97 -41.80
C ASP A 719 13.51 -22.51 -43.23
N GLY A 720 12.66 -21.48 -43.36
CA GLY A 720 12.33 -20.84 -44.64
C GLY A 720 13.52 -20.21 -45.37
N GLY A 721 14.62 -19.90 -44.67
CA GLY A 721 15.89 -19.48 -45.28
C GLY A 721 16.66 -20.61 -45.97
N VAL A 722 16.42 -21.86 -45.55
CA VAL A 722 17.12 -23.06 -46.03
C VAL A 722 16.34 -23.77 -47.16
N SER A 723 15.01 -23.69 -47.18
CA SER A 723 14.17 -24.42 -48.14
C SER A 723 13.34 -23.52 -49.07
N LYS A 724 13.87 -23.21 -50.26
CA LYS A 724 13.08 -22.61 -51.35
C LYS A 724 12.23 -23.67 -52.09
N LEU A 725 11.04 -23.96 -51.57
CA LEU A 725 9.94 -24.47 -52.41
C LEU A 725 9.21 -23.28 -53.09
N PRO A 726 8.58 -23.49 -54.26
CA PRO A 726 7.82 -22.43 -54.93
C PRO A 726 6.54 -22.08 -54.15
N PRO A 727 6.05 -20.83 -54.25
CA PRO A 727 4.87 -20.38 -53.51
C PRO A 727 3.61 -21.13 -53.97
N PHE A 728 2.84 -21.65 -53.02
CA PHE A 728 1.54 -22.22 -53.31
C PHE A 728 0.56 -21.10 -53.66
N GLN A 729 -0.05 -21.16 -54.84
CA GLN A 729 -0.87 -20.08 -55.37
C GLN A 729 -2.22 -20.00 -54.64
N GLU A 730 -2.46 -18.93 -53.88
CA GLU A 730 -3.76 -18.67 -53.26
C GLU A 730 -4.86 -18.57 -54.31
N ARG A 731 -5.78 -19.54 -54.30
CA ARG A 731 -7.11 -19.38 -54.90
C ARG A 731 -8.05 -18.89 -53.82
N VAL A 732 -8.39 -17.60 -53.89
CA VAL A 732 -9.46 -17.01 -53.08
C VAL A 732 -10.76 -17.79 -53.33
N CYS A 733 -11.26 -18.47 -52.30
CA CYS A 733 -12.59 -19.06 -52.28
C CYS A 733 -13.48 -18.23 -51.35
N THR A 734 -14.25 -17.31 -51.92
CA THR A 734 -15.27 -16.52 -51.21
C THR A 734 -16.40 -17.44 -50.72
N PRO A 735 -16.70 -17.51 -49.41
CA PRO A 735 -17.78 -18.34 -48.89
C PRO A 735 -19.09 -17.55 -48.78
N ASP A 736 -19.93 -17.63 -49.81
CA ASP A 736 -21.30 -17.08 -49.77
C ASP A 736 -22.19 -17.88 -48.81
N PHE A 737 -22.28 -17.44 -47.55
CA PHE A 737 -23.10 -18.10 -46.53
C PHE A 737 -24.56 -17.62 -46.52
N ALA A 738 -25.40 -18.27 -47.32
CA ALA A 738 -26.86 -18.14 -47.23
C ALA A 738 -27.41 -18.82 -45.96
N LEU A 739 -27.76 -18.02 -44.94
CA LEU A 739 -28.12 -18.51 -43.61
C LEU A 739 -29.54 -19.12 -43.56
N ARG A 740 -29.65 -20.44 -43.69
CA ARG A 740 -30.90 -21.17 -43.41
C ARG A 740 -31.02 -21.56 -41.94
N ARG A 741 -32.11 -21.15 -41.30
CA ARG A 741 -32.55 -21.72 -40.01
C ARG A 741 -33.08 -23.14 -40.25
N ASN A 742 -32.56 -24.12 -39.51
CA ASN A 742 -33.31 -25.08 -38.69
C ASN A 742 -32.35 -26.12 -38.12
N GLY A 743 -32.52 -26.50 -36.84
CA GLY A 743 -31.56 -27.34 -36.13
C GLY A 743 -31.85 -28.84 -36.25
N ALA A 744 -30.82 -29.62 -36.56
CA ALA A 744 -30.75 -31.06 -36.29
C ALA A 744 -29.28 -31.50 -36.14
N LEU A 745 -28.97 -32.28 -35.10
CA LEU A 745 -27.65 -32.89 -34.91
C LEU A 745 -27.63 -34.28 -35.55
N ARG A 746 -26.69 -34.54 -36.48
CA ARG A 746 -26.23 -35.90 -36.77
C ARG A 746 -24.89 -35.93 -37.50
N ASN A 747 -23.91 -36.62 -36.92
CA ASN A 747 -22.73 -37.10 -37.66
C ASN A 747 -23.10 -38.28 -38.56
N ARG A 748 -22.42 -38.40 -39.70
CA ARG A 748 -22.05 -39.69 -40.32
C ARG A 748 -20.81 -39.52 -41.21
N GLU A 749 -20.05 -40.59 -41.38
CA GLU A 749 -18.76 -40.53 -42.08
C GLU A 749 -18.89 -40.41 -43.61
N CYS A 750 -17.81 -39.97 -44.25
CA CYS A 750 -17.51 -40.26 -45.65
C CYS A 750 -16.01 -40.57 -45.78
N LEU A 751 -15.65 -41.61 -46.55
CA LEU A 751 -14.32 -42.22 -46.55
C LEU A 751 -13.92 -42.66 -47.97
N VAL A 752 -13.00 -41.93 -48.61
CA VAL A 752 -12.39 -42.24 -49.92
C VAL A 752 -11.01 -41.54 -50.01
N ARG A 753 -9.96 -42.04 -50.69
CA ARG A 753 -9.34 -43.38 -50.80
C ARG A 753 -7.93 -43.21 -51.42
N LEU A 754 -6.99 -44.10 -51.10
CA LEU A 754 -5.57 -44.03 -51.51
C LEU A 754 -5.29 -43.99 -53.03
N SER A 755 -4.20 -43.33 -53.39
CA SER A 755 -3.14 -43.82 -54.31
C SER A 755 -1.80 -43.14 -53.91
N PHE A 756 -0.59 -43.67 -54.09
CA PHE A 756 -0.09 -44.87 -54.77
C PHE A 756 0.91 -45.66 -53.87
N ILE A 757 1.36 -46.85 -54.30
CA ILE A 757 2.33 -47.72 -53.59
C ILE A 757 3.52 -48.04 -54.50
N HIS A 758 4.76 -48.00 -53.96
CA HIS A 758 5.93 -48.85 -54.27
C HIS A 758 7.11 -48.36 -53.37
N SER A 759 8.05 -49.17 -52.83
CA SER A 759 8.50 -50.54 -53.14
C SER A 759 9.03 -51.30 -51.90
N ILE A 760 9.00 -52.64 -51.94
CA ILE A 760 9.99 -53.65 -51.42
C ILE A 760 10.52 -53.47 -49.96
N VAL A 761 10.28 -54.30 -48.93
CA VAL A 761 10.22 -55.79 -48.70
C VAL A 761 11.55 -56.41 -48.20
N SER A 762 11.45 -57.26 -47.16
CA SER A 762 12.50 -58.02 -46.43
C SER A 762 13.46 -57.16 -45.58
N ILE A 763 13.96 -57.57 -44.40
CA ILE A 763 13.92 -58.84 -43.62
C ILE A 763 14.04 -58.45 -42.09
N GLU A 764 13.89 -59.23 -41.01
CA GLU A 764 14.01 -60.68 -40.70
C GLU A 764 12.92 -61.17 -39.69
N HIS A 765 13.25 -62.07 -38.75
CA HIS A 765 12.37 -62.72 -37.75
C HIS A 765 13.22 -63.15 -36.52
N LEU A 766 12.71 -63.06 -35.27
CA LEU A 766 12.99 -63.93 -34.08
C LEU A 766 12.25 -63.37 -32.82
N LEU A 767 11.36 -64.12 -32.13
CA LEU A 767 11.53 -64.83 -30.82
C LEU A 767 11.97 -63.93 -29.62
N ARG A 768 11.42 -63.98 -28.38
CA ARG A 768 10.36 -64.74 -27.63
C ARG A 768 9.90 -63.81 -26.47
N ALA A 769 8.63 -63.72 -26.00
CA ALA A 769 7.68 -64.66 -25.37
C ALA A 769 7.80 -64.77 -23.81
N GLU A 770 6.66 -65.09 -23.14
CA GLU A 770 6.45 -65.26 -21.66
C GLU A 770 6.42 -63.93 -20.83
N HIS A 771 5.40 -63.49 -20.05
CA HIS A 771 4.01 -63.89 -19.66
C HIS A 771 3.81 -64.28 -18.15
N CYS A 772 2.56 -64.17 -17.64
CA CYS A 772 2.09 -64.33 -16.23
C CYS A 772 2.36 -63.15 -15.25
N THR A 773 1.51 -62.76 -14.27
CA THR A 773 0.12 -63.14 -13.88
C THR A 773 -0.55 -62.07 -12.97
N GLU A 774 -1.85 -61.77 -13.21
CA GLU A 774 -3.04 -61.60 -12.30
C GLU A 774 -2.95 -61.24 -10.78
N PRO A 775 -4.07 -60.83 -10.10
CA PRO A 775 -5.28 -60.10 -10.54
C PRO A 775 -5.90 -59.04 -9.56
N VAL A 776 -6.82 -58.22 -10.09
CA VAL A 776 -8.08 -57.64 -9.50
C VAL A 776 -8.13 -56.99 -8.09
N GLY A 777 -8.78 -55.81 -8.02
CA GLY A 777 -9.36 -55.24 -6.80
C GLY A 777 -10.22 -53.98 -7.04
N GLU A 778 -11.52 -54.13 -7.33
CA GLU A 778 -12.47 -53.00 -7.44
C GLU A 778 -13.12 -52.65 -6.08
N PHE A 779 -13.54 -51.38 -5.88
CA PHE A 779 -14.97 -51.06 -5.65
C PHE A 779 -15.28 -49.54 -5.65
N SER A 780 -16.25 -49.14 -6.49
CA SER A 780 -17.14 -47.96 -6.44
C SER A 780 -16.75 -46.64 -5.73
N VAL A 781 -16.86 -45.52 -6.47
CA VAL A 781 -17.26 -44.21 -5.93
C VAL A 781 -18.40 -43.64 -6.78
N THR A 782 -19.51 -43.24 -6.15
CA THR A 782 -20.72 -42.74 -6.83
C THR A 782 -20.67 -41.22 -7.09
N ARG A 783 -21.13 -40.79 -8.27
CA ARG A 783 -21.28 -39.36 -8.63
C ARG A 783 -22.48 -38.73 -7.89
N ASN A 784 -22.36 -37.45 -7.51
CA ASN A 784 -23.10 -36.32 -8.12
C ASN A 784 -23.16 -35.05 -7.22
N ARG A 785 -22.59 -33.93 -7.68
CA ARG A 785 -23.31 -32.68 -8.05
C ARG A 785 -22.31 -31.58 -8.52
N PRO A 786 -22.73 -30.62 -9.36
CA PRO A 786 -21.84 -29.62 -9.95
C PRO A 786 -21.64 -28.37 -9.07
N VAL A 787 -20.53 -27.67 -9.29
CA VAL A 787 -20.25 -26.33 -8.73
C VAL A 787 -20.46 -25.28 -9.84
N PRO A 788 -21.21 -24.18 -9.60
CA PRO A 788 -21.42 -23.14 -10.59
C PRO A 788 -20.26 -22.13 -10.63
N SER A 789 -19.95 -21.62 -11.82
CA SER A 789 -19.01 -20.50 -12.02
C SER A 789 -19.70 -19.13 -11.90
N PRO A 790 -19.01 -18.08 -11.40
CA PRO A 790 -19.55 -16.72 -11.32
C PRO A 790 -19.57 -15.99 -12.68
N TYR A 791 -19.98 -14.71 -12.63
CA TYR A 791 -20.07 -13.71 -13.72
C TYR A 791 -21.32 -13.70 -14.62
N ARG A 792 -22.29 -12.87 -14.24
CA ARG A 792 -23.09 -12.06 -15.18
C ARG A 792 -23.41 -10.69 -14.58
N ALA A 793 -23.80 -9.73 -15.43
CA ALA A 793 -23.76 -8.30 -15.13
C ALA A 793 -25.12 -7.70 -14.65
N TYR A 794 -25.07 -6.42 -14.30
CA TYR A 794 -26.13 -5.60 -13.71
C TYR A 794 -27.48 -5.58 -14.45
N GLY A 795 -28.56 -5.56 -13.64
CA GLY A 795 -29.55 -4.49 -13.72
C GLY A 795 -30.93 -4.83 -14.31
N LEU A 796 -31.93 -4.98 -13.43
CA LEU A 796 -33.24 -4.31 -13.51
C LEU A 796 -34.02 -4.53 -12.20
N GLU A 797 -35.08 -3.75 -11.99
CA GLU A 797 -35.87 -3.71 -10.74
C GLU A 797 -36.94 -4.82 -10.68
N GLY A 798 -37.32 -5.23 -9.47
CA GLY A 798 -38.40 -6.17 -9.22
C GLY A 798 -38.51 -6.57 -7.75
N GLU A 799 -39.54 -6.10 -7.05
CA GLU A 799 -39.85 -6.51 -5.68
C GLU A 799 -40.38 -7.96 -5.64
N THR A 800 -39.98 -8.74 -4.63
CA THR A 800 -40.73 -9.91 -4.16
C THR A 800 -40.20 -10.37 -2.81
N ASP A 801 -41.06 -10.40 -1.79
CA ASP A 801 -40.73 -10.94 -0.47
C ASP A 801 -40.53 -12.46 -0.53
N VAL A 802 -39.40 -12.93 0.00
CA VAL A 802 -39.17 -14.36 0.31
C VAL A 802 -38.55 -14.47 1.69
N GLN A 803 -39.36 -14.89 2.68
CA GLN A 803 -38.86 -15.30 3.98
C GLN A 803 -38.11 -16.62 3.86
N LEU A 804 -36.83 -16.65 4.24
CA LEU A 804 -36.03 -17.87 4.37
C LEU A 804 -35.32 -17.90 5.72
N THR A 805 -35.85 -18.71 6.63
CA THR A 805 -35.25 -19.00 7.93
C THR A 805 -34.00 -19.87 7.76
N ALA A 806 -32.84 -19.38 8.17
CA ALA A 806 -31.60 -20.15 8.21
C ALA A 806 -31.41 -20.80 9.59
N PRO A 807 -31.05 -22.10 9.69
CA PRO A 807 -30.69 -22.72 10.95
C PRO A 807 -29.32 -22.25 11.44
N SER A 808 -29.13 -22.25 12.75
CA SER A 808 -27.81 -22.08 13.39
C SER A 808 -26.94 -23.31 13.18
N ASP A 809 -25.69 -23.12 12.73
CA ASP A 809 -24.47 -23.58 13.41
C ASP A 809 -23.24 -23.49 12.48
N LEU A 810 -22.29 -22.62 12.84
CA LEU A 810 -20.97 -22.51 12.19
C LEU A 810 -19.94 -22.05 13.25
N PRO A 811 -18.83 -22.77 13.47
CA PRO A 811 -17.87 -22.46 14.53
C PRO A 811 -16.98 -21.24 14.20
N PRO A 812 -16.47 -20.51 15.21
CA PRO A 812 -15.65 -19.32 15.01
C PRO A 812 -14.26 -19.64 14.44
N PRO A 813 -13.63 -18.69 13.70
CA PRO A 813 -12.31 -18.88 13.12
C PRO A 813 -11.19 -19.00 14.16
N PHE A 814 -10.16 -19.79 13.82
CA PHE A 814 -9.08 -20.18 14.71
C PHE A 814 -8.20 -19.00 15.17
N PHE A 815 -7.98 -18.89 16.49
CA PHE A 815 -6.85 -18.18 17.08
C PHE A 815 -5.95 -19.14 17.88
N PHE A 816 -4.66 -18.79 18.01
CA PHE A 816 -3.58 -19.72 18.36
C PHE A 816 -3.75 -20.44 19.72
N LYS A 817 -3.87 -21.77 19.66
CA LYS A 817 -3.78 -22.66 20.83
C LYS A 817 -2.31 -22.84 21.24
N LYS A 818 -1.87 -22.12 22.27
CA LYS A 818 -0.48 -22.12 22.79
C LYS A 818 -0.12 -23.49 23.39
N LYS A 819 0.45 -24.40 22.58
CA LYS A 819 1.05 -25.66 23.08
C LYS A 819 2.32 -25.35 23.88
N THR A 820 2.27 -25.58 25.19
CA THR A 820 3.46 -25.78 26.02
C THR A 820 3.95 -27.22 25.82
N GLY A 821 5.03 -27.40 25.06
CA GLY A 821 5.81 -28.64 25.04
C GLY A 821 6.87 -28.60 26.13
N ILE A 822 7.05 -29.71 26.85
CA ILE A 822 8.15 -29.91 27.81
C ILE A 822 9.00 -31.07 27.26
N ARG A 823 10.32 -30.90 27.34
CA ARG A 823 11.39 -31.63 26.61
C ARG A 823 11.64 -31.08 25.22
#